data_AF-A0A517ZWZ1-F1
#
_entry.id   AF-A0A517ZWZ1-F1
#
_cell.length_a   1.000
_cell.length_b   1.000
_cell.length_c   1.000
_cell.angle_alpha   90.00
_cell.angle_beta   90.00
_cell.angle_gamma   90.00
#
_symmetry.space_group_name_H-M   'P 1'
#
loop_
_entity.id
_entity.type
_entity.pdbx_description
1 polymer ?
#
loop_
_entity_poly.entity_id
_entity_poly.type
_entity_poly.pdbx_seq_one_letter_code
_entity_poly.pdbx_strand_id
1 'polypeptide(L)'
;MVAASAIYLGWMWFNPPPQQPNKPAANAEVAEKDPQKAAVADQEPDAPPADAADDVKDPEEKAAVAEAAGDDAAPEDADKQEQPAVTDLKIPQFPNETVLIGSDDPDSGFRMAVTIDTRGAAIEYVELNDPRYRNLKDRQAPLKVVGSSDQADRDKLRKEQLQQDQLVLKVQSIFRKNCYKCHAKPGPAGGFRIDSRNGLLAGSDTGAPVVPGDPSHSLIVQAIRQENENFKMPPKGKKLSAEDINDIVRWIEIGAPMLTPMTLQVTVPQIEDQFAEAIESLNSVNWELVEKAKDGSKAVFRITSPDGRFELTKTYQVNKAKGDKPEDEVGAYVLDFDFSIKNLSKEAQNVNYVLQGPVGVPLESVVGARKFRDVQFAFLDREDKTFHSDSLSAQEIAEGETSLWDQPILKYIGVDAQYFAAFLQPANEPTLDNSYFRNYTQVASGTIDKEHPERTDISVSITSNDADLKPGETLTHEYELFAGPKRKELLEPHGAEAIMDLGWFGAIAKVMLWLLDMFYAVIPNYGVAIILLTVMVRLCMFPLSRKQALGAAKMQEIKPEIDALKKKYGDDREKMGRAQMELFRKHKYNPFSGCLVLFIQMPVFFGLYTALRSSVNLRMAHFLWIDNLAAPDALFPLGFNLPFSLGDTFNLLPIITIVLFIVQQKLFMPPPTDEQSAMQAKMMKYMMIFMGFMFYNVPAGLCVYFISSSLWGIAERKLLPKVQKHSSGGSDDDGSKGDKGGGSKGDGSPAPGSSPKATPKLGAAKKKSRPRR
;
A
#
# COMPACT_ATOMS: atom_id res chain seq x y z
N MET A 1 -5.98 -2.46 32.24
CA MET A 1 -5.68 -1.24 31.44
C MET A 1 -4.22 -1.25 31.00
N VAL A 2 -3.24 -0.62 31.68
CA VAL A 2 -1.87 -0.38 31.13
C VAL A 2 -1.24 -1.55 30.35
N ALA A 3 -1.26 -2.78 30.85
CA ALA A 3 -0.72 -3.94 30.13
C ALA A 3 -1.51 -4.28 28.84
N ALA A 4 -2.83 -4.17 28.86
CA ALA A 4 -3.68 -4.32 27.67
C ALA A 4 -3.47 -3.15 26.69
N SER A 5 -3.29 -1.92 27.18
CA SER A 5 -2.92 -0.76 26.35
C SER A 5 -1.54 -0.95 25.70
N ALA A 6 -0.57 -1.54 26.40
CA ALA A 6 0.74 -1.86 25.83
C ALA A 6 0.69 -3.02 24.82
N ILE A 7 -0.19 -4.00 25.00
CA ILE A 7 -0.45 -5.07 24.02
C ILE A 7 -1.18 -4.51 22.79
N TYR A 8 -2.17 -3.63 22.97
CA TYR A 8 -2.90 -2.97 21.89
C TYR A 8 -2.01 -2.02 21.09
N LEU A 9 -1.15 -1.22 21.76
CA LEU A 9 -0.09 -0.45 21.10
C LEU A 9 0.90 -1.37 20.40
N GLY A 10 1.36 -2.46 21.03
CA GLY A 10 2.24 -3.43 20.38
C GLY A 10 1.62 -4.02 19.10
N TRP A 11 0.33 -4.36 19.15
CA TRP A 11 -0.44 -4.85 18.00
C TRP A 11 -0.57 -3.77 16.91
N MET A 12 -0.96 -2.54 17.26
CA MET A 12 -0.96 -1.36 16.37
C MET A 12 0.43 -0.97 15.82
N TRP A 13 1.53 -1.49 16.37
CA TRP A 13 2.89 -1.24 15.87
C TRP A 13 3.43 -2.41 15.04
N PHE A 14 2.81 -3.60 15.10
CA PHE A 14 3.08 -4.72 14.18
C PHE A 14 2.14 -4.72 12.96
N ASN A 15 0.88 -4.31 13.18
CA ASN A 15 -0.11 -3.98 12.17
C ASN A 15 -0.55 -2.51 12.40
N PRO A 16 0.20 -1.51 11.91
CA PRO A 16 -0.31 -0.15 11.88
C PRO A 16 -1.57 -0.07 11.01
N PRO A 17 -2.54 0.81 11.33
CA PRO A 17 -3.55 1.19 10.34
C PRO A 17 -2.87 1.81 9.12
N PRO A 18 -3.51 1.84 7.94
CA PRO A 18 -3.01 2.62 6.81
C PRO A 18 -2.73 4.06 7.27
N GLN A 19 -1.58 4.59 6.85
CA GLN A 19 -1.23 5.96 7.16
C GLN A 19 -2.16 6.87 6.36
N GLN A 20 -3.16 7.47 7.01
CA GLN A 20 -3.89 8.57 6.40
C GLN A 20 -2.87 9.60 5.92
N PRO A 21 -2.90 10.01 4.63
CA PRO A 21 -1.91 10.94 4.11
C PRO A 21 -1.95 12.24 4.91
N ASN A 22 -0.82 12.95 4.96
CA ASN A 22 -0.71 14.23 5.63
C ASN A 22 -1.64 15.25 4.97
N LYS A 23 -2.90 15.32 5.44
CA LYS A 23 -3.85 16.34 5.00
C LYS A 23 -3.19 17.70 5.20
N PRO A 24 -2.95 18.50 4.14
CA PRO A 24 -2.54 19.88 4.32
C PRO A 24 -3.59 20.54 5.20
N ALA A 25 -3.15 21.29 6.22
CA ALA A 25 -4.04 21.80 7.24
C ALA A 25 -5.04 22.79 6.62
N ALA A 26 -6.26 22.32 6.34
CA ALA A 26 -7.35 23.16 5.89
C ALA A 26 -7.49 24.32 6.87
N ASN A 27 -7.47 25.55 6.35
CA ASN A 27 -7.37 26.76 7.16
C ASN A 27 -8.47 26.79 8.23
N ALA A 28 -8.05 26.71 9.49
CA ALA A 28 -8.97 26.67 10.62
C ALA A 28 -9.60 28.06 10.82
N GLU A 29 -10.78 28.28 10.24
CA GLU A 29 -11.62 29.41 10.62
C GLU A 29 -11.87 29.39 12.13
N VAL A 30 -11.66 30.55 12.76
CA VAL A 30 -11.66 30.68 14.22
C VAL A 30 -13.10 30.76 14.71
N ALA A 31 -13.71 29.59 14.91
CA ALA A 31 -15.00 29.47 15.58
C ALA A 31 -14.86 29.84 17.08
N GLU A 32 -15.11 31.12 17.38
CA GLU A 32 -15.15 31.65 18.75
C GLU A 32 -16.30 31.00 19.55
N LYS A 33 -16.04 30.65 20.82
CA LYS A 33 -16.98 29.88 21.65
C LYS A 33 -17.84 30.79 22.51
N ASP A 34 -19.13 30.91 22.18
CA ASP A 34 -20.14 31.45 23.10
C ASP A 34 -20.76 30.31 23.97
N PRO A 35 -20.54 30.28 25.30
CA PRO A 35 -20.90 29.15 26.15
C PRO A 35 -22.32 29.24 26.75
N GLN A 36 -23.35 29.51 25.95
CA GLN A 36 -24.76 29.53 26.41
C GLN A 36 -25.73 28.67 25.59
N LYS A 37 -25.68 27.33 25.79
CA LYS A 37 -26.85 26.44 25.64
C LYS A 37 -26.63 25.09 26.32
N ALA A 38 -27.07 24.97 27.57
CA ALA A 38 -27.02 23.72 28.35
C ALA A 38 -28.13 23.67 29.42
N ALA A 39 -29.40 23.69 28.99
CA ALA A 39 -30.55 23.39 29.84
C ALA A 39 -31.82 23.07 29.02
N VAL A 40 -32.74 22.34 29.64
CA VAL A 40 -34.14 22.07 29.25
C VAL A 40 -34.35 21.21 28.00
N ALA A 41 -34.93 20.02 28.22
CA ALA A 41 -35.61 19.20 27.24
C ALA A 41 -37.14 19.27 27.48
N ASP A 42 -37.90 18.58 26.63
CA ASP A 42 -39.30 18.16 26.83
C ASP A 42 -40.39 19.25 26.96
N GLN A 43 -40.99 19.64 25.83
CA GLN A 43 -42.44 19.84 25.71
C GLN A 43 -42.92 20.02 24.24
N GLU A 44 -43.69 19.03 23.76
CA GLU A 44 -44.85 19.25 22.87
C GLU A 44 -46.02 19.85 23.71
N PRO A 45 -47.08 20.49 23.14
CA PRO A 45 -47.75 20.09 21.90
C PRO A 45 -48.39 21.21 21.04
N ASP A 46 -49.29 20.77 20.14
CA ASP A 46 -50.45 21.45 19.53
C ASP A 46 -50.31 22.43 18.34
N ALA A 47 -51.07 22.08 17.29
CA ALA A 47 -51.73 22.95 16.31
C ALA A 47 -53.27 22.85 16.56
N PRO A 48 -54.20 23.60 15.92
CA PRO A 48 -54.13 24.38 14.67
C PRO A 48 -54.74 25.81 14.91
N PRO A 49 -55.54 26.53 14.07
CA PRO A 49 -56.15 26.30 12.75
C PRO A 49 -55.86 27.39 11.67
N ALA A 50 -56.68 27.41 10.62
CA ALA A 50 -56.51 28.18 9.38
C ALA A 50 -57.58 29.30 9.18
N ASP A 51 -57.72 29.76 7.92
CA ASP A 51 -58.67 30.75 7.38
C ASP A 51 -58.39 32.23 7.77
N ALA A 52 -58.61 33.26 6.93
CA ALA A 52 -59.33 33.35 5.65
C ALA A 52 -58.65 34.35 4.66
N ALA A 53 -59.26 34.57 3.48
CA ALA A 53 -58.77 35.46 2.43
C ALA A 53 -59.46 36.84 2.40
N ASP A 54 -58.87 37.79 1.63
CA ASP A 54 -59.51 38.72 0.67
C ASP A 54 -58.59 39.95 0.42
N ASP A 55 -58.52 40.65 -0.72
CA ASP A 55 -58.73 40.37 -2.16
C ASP A 55 -58.25 41.64 -2.96
N VAL A 56 -58.38 41.68 -4.29
CA VAL A 56 -58.55 42.87 -5.17
C VAL A 56 -57.31 43.53 -5.83
N LYS A 57 -57.08 43.12 -7.10
CA LYS A 57 -56.77 43.90 -8.34
C LYS A 57 -55.34 44.30 -8.79
N ASP A 58 -55.04 43.78 -9.99
CA ASP A 58 -54.35 44.39 -11.14
C ASP A 58 -55.18 45.54 -11.80
N PRO A 59 -54.62 46.47 -12.62
CA PRO A 59 -54.40 46.17 -14.06
C PRO A 59 -53.24 46.88 -14.80
N GLU A 60 -53.07 46.46 -16.07
CA GLU A 60 -52.08 46.83 -17.10
C GLU A 60 -51.92 48.32 -17.47
N GLU A 61 -50.72 48.73 -17.92
CA GLU A 61 -50.60 49.63 -19.09
C GLU A 61 -49.34 49.38 -19.98
N LYS A 62 -49.54 49.59 -21.29
CA LYS A 62 -48.67 49.45 -22.49
C LYS A 62 -47.34 50.24 -22.41
N ALA A 63 -46.23 49.91 -23.08
CA ALA A 63 -45.91 49.30 -24.40
C ALA A 63 -45.95 50.24 -25.63
N ALA A 64 -44.78 50.48 -26.26
CA ALA A 64 -44.48 51.11 -27.59
C ALA A 64 -42.95 51.35 -27.71
N VAL A 65 -42.23 51.57 -28.84
CA VAL A 65 -42.28 51.35 -30.33
C VAL A 65 -40.91 51.91 -30.83
N ALA A 66 -40.16 51.47 -31.85
CA ALA A 66 -40.23 50.49 -32.95
C ALA A 66 -38.81 49.84 -33.10
N GLU A 67 -38.47 48.78 -33.86
CA GLU A 67 -38.84 48.27 -35.20
C GLU A 67 -38.14 48.97 -36.40
N ALA A 68 -37.30 48.21 -37.12
CA ALA A 68 -36.76 48.53 -38.45
C ALA A 68 -36.17 47.26 -39.11
N ALA A 69 -37.00 46.53 -39.86
CA ALA A 69 -36.55 45.43 -40.72
C ALA A 69 -36.55 45.88 -42.19
N GLY A 70 -35.68 45.28 -43.01
CA GLY A 70 -35.69 45.40 -44.46
C GLY A 70 -35.47 44.02 -45.07
N ASP A 71 -36.32 43.64 -46.02
CA ASP A 71 -36.16 42.39 -46.76
C ASP A 71 -34.93 42.44 -47.67
N ASP A 72 -34.16 41.35 -47.69
CA ASP A 72 -33.42 40.93 -48.87
C ASP A 72 -33.24 39.40 -48.83
N ALA A 73 -33.61 38.72 -49.91
CA ALA A 73 -33.58 37.26 -49.99
C ALA A 73 -32.20 36.74 -50.39
N ALA A 74 -31.67 35.78 -49.64
CA ALA A 74 -30.38 35.10 -49.91
C ALA A 74 -30.59 33.57 -50.05
N PRO A 75 -29.74 32.85 -50.80
CA PRO A 75 -30.22 31.69 -51.56
C PRO A 75 -30.32 30.37 -50.79
N GLU A 76 -31.30 29.56 -51.19
CA GLU A 76 -31.20 28.10 -51.10
C GLU A 76 -30.16 27.61 -52.12
N ASP A 77 -28.92 27.35 -51.68
CA ASP A 77 -28.05 26.28 -52.19
C ASP A 77 -26.75 26.22 -51.38
N ALA A 78 -26.76 25.41 -50.33
CA ALA A 78 -25.58 25.00 -49.58
C ALA A 78 -25.63 23.48 -49.40
N ASP A 79 -24.71 22.78 -50.06
CA ASP A 79 -24.71 21.33 -50.26
C ASP A 79 -24.77 20.55 -48.94
N LYS A 80 -25.97 20.07 -48.58
CA LYS A 80 -26.19 19.20 -47.42
C LYS A 80 -25.70 17.80 -47.77
N GLN A 81 -24.40 17.58 -47.58
CA GLN A 81 -23.83 16.23 -47.61
C GLN A 81 -24.53 15.38 -46.55
N GLU A 82 -25.34 14.42 -47.00
CA GLU A 82 -26.04 13.50 -46.11
C GLU A 82 -25.01 12.73 -45.29
N GLN A 83 -25.16 12.76 -43.96
CA GLN A 83 -24.47 11.81 -43.11
C GLN A 83 -24.89 10.40 -43.54
N PRO A 84 -23.96 9.48 -43.86
CA PRO A 84 -24.32 8.15 -44.32
C PRO A 84 -25.16 7.45 -43.25
N ALA A 85 -26.22 6.76 -43.68
CA ALA A 85 -27.10 6.05 -42.76
C ALA A 85 -26.31 5.04 -41.92
N VAL A 86 -26.46 5.14 -40.59
CA VAL A 86 -25.65 4.41 -39.58
C VAL A 86 -25.70 2.88 -39.76
N THR A 87 -26.74 2.39 -40.44
CA THR A 87 -27.02 0.97 -40.70
C THR A 87 -26.01 0.23 -41.58
N ASP A 88 -25.09 0.92 -42.28
CA ASP A 88 -24.09 0.32 -43.18
C ASP A 88 -22.62 0.45 -42.68
N LEU A 89 -22.40 0.87 -41.43
CA LEU A 89 -21.05 1.00 -40.84
C LEU A 89 -20.32 -0.35 -40.76
N LYS A 90 -19.22 -0.48 -41.52
CA LYS A 90 -18.43 -1.72 -41.60
C LYS A 90 -17.35 -1.76 -40.51
N ILE A 91 -17.63 -2.49 -39.45
CA ILE A 91 -16.64 -2.79 -38.42
C ILE A 91 -15.56 -3.74 -39.00
N PRO A 92 -14.26 -3.41 -38.90
CA PRO A 92 -13.18 -4.29 -39.35
C PRO A 92 -13.18 -5.62 -38.58
N GLN A 93 -13.15 -6.74 -39.30
CA GLN A 93 -13.14 -8.08 -38.72
C GLN A 93 -11.76 -8.73 -38.89
N PHE A 94 -10.93 -8.60 -37.86
CA PHE A 94 -9.61 -9.23 -37.78
C PHE A 94 -9.64 -10.53 -36.95
N PRO A 95 -8.64 -11.43 -37.07
CA PRO A 95 -8.56 -12.65 -36.26
C PRO A 95 -8.56 -12.37 -34.75
N ASN A 96 -9.10 -13.31 -33.96
CA ASN A 96 -8.93 -13.34 -32.50
C ASN A 96 -7.70 -14.19 -32.19
N GLU A 97 -6.59 -13.56 -31.83
CA GLU A 97 -5.33 -14.23 -31.49
C GLU A 97 -4.60 -13.50 -30.34
N THR A 98 -3.59 -14.16 -29.78
CA THR A 98 -2.73 -13.59 -28.75
C THR A 98 -1.30 -13.42 -29.27
N VAL A 99 -0.75 -12.22 -29.06
CA VAL A 99 0.55 -11.81 -29.57
C VAL A 99 1.51 -11.67 -28.40
N LEU A 100 2.40 -12.66 -28.28
CA LEU A 100 3.53 -12.62 -27.34
C LEU A 100 4.65 -11.70 -27.86
N ILE A 101 5.11 -10.76 -27.05
CA ILE A 101 6.39 -10.05 -27.20
C ILE A 101 7.27 -10.26 -25.96
N GLY A 102 8.58 -10.06 -26.09
CA GLY A 102 9.57 -10.50 -25.09
C GLY A 102 9.86 -11.99 -25.20
N SER A 103 10.13 -12.65 -24.06
CA SER A 103 10.37 -14.10 -24.04
C SER A 103 10.21 -14.69 -22.63
N ASP A 104 9.82 -15.96 -22.61
CA ASP A 104 9.72 -16.90 -21.48
C ASP A 104 11.00 -17.73 -21.23
N ASP A 105 12.04 -17.55 -22.06
CA ASP A 105 13.38 -18.12 -21.89
C ASP A 105 14.28 -17.16 -21.08
N PRO A 106 14.71 -17.50 -19.85
CA PRO A 106 15.52 -16.63 -18.99
C PRO A 106 16.82 -16.11 -19.62
N ASP A 107 17.41 -16.88 -20.54
CA ASP A 107 18.69 -16.58 -21.17
C ASP A 107 18.54 -15.68 -22.43
N SER A 108 17.30 -15.39 -22.84
CA SER A 108 16.97 -14.52 -23.99
C SER A 108 17.40 -13.04 -23.84
N GLY A 109 17.68 -12.61 -22.60
CA GLY A 109 17.96 -11.22 -22.24
C GLY A 109 16.73 -10.35 -21.96
N PHE A 110 15.51 -10.83 -22.19
CA PHE A 110 14.28 -10.16 -21.74
C PHE A 110 13.98 -10.52 -20.27
N ARG A 111 13.60 -9.55 -19.43
CA ARG A 111 13.14 -9.84 -18.06
C ARG A 111 11.62 -9.99 -17.94
N MET A 112 10.87 -9.64 -18.99
CA MET A 112 9.43 -9.87 -19.10
C MET A 112 9.02 -10.55 -20.43
N ALA A 113 7.85 -11.18 -20.38
CA ALA A 113 7.05 -11.61 -21.51
C ALA A 113 5.68 -10.93 -21.42
N VAL A 114 5.19 -10.34 -22.52
CA VAL A 114 3.92 -9.59 -22.56
C VAL A 114 2.99 -10.26 -23.56
N THR A 115 1.82 -10.70 -23.11
CA THR A 115 0.79 -11.28 -23.96
C THR A 115 -0.30 -10.25 -24.22
N ILE A 116 -0.46 -9.89 -25.49
CA ILE A 116 -1.44 -8.91 -25.96
C ILE A 116 -2.56 -9.67 -26.68
N ASP A 117 -3.81 -9.49 -26.26
CA ASP A 117 -4.99 -10.02 -26.95
C ASP A 117 -5.36 -9.05 -28.08
N THR A 118 -5.69 -9.53 -29.28
CA THR A 118 -6.12 -8.67 -30.38
C THR A 118 -7.38 -7.87 -30.05
N ARG A 119 -8.23 -8.36 -29.13
CA ARG A 119 -9.42 -7.64 -28.67
C ARG A 119 -9.02 -6.39 -27.90
N GLY A 120 -9.32 -5.24 -28.50
CA GLY A 120 -8.87 -3.95 -28.00
C GLY A 120 -7.38 -3.67 -28.15
N ALA A 121 -6.59 -4.57 -28.74
CA ALA A 121 -5.13 -4.58 -28.66
C ALA A 121 -4.66 -4.22 -27.24
N ALA A 122 -4.90 -5.11 -26.28
CA ALA A 122 -4.68 -4.84 -24.85
C ALA A 122 -3.96 -6.00 -24.15
N ILE A 123 -3.28 -5.70 -23.05
CA ILE A 123 -2.44 -6.67 -22.35
C ILE A 123 -3.32 -7.59 -21.50
N GLU A 124 -3.34 -8.88 -21.85
CA GLU A 124 -3.97 -9.94 -21.07
C GLU A 124 -3.16 -10.25 -19.81
N TYR A 125 -1.82 -10.27 -19.92
CA TYR A 125 -0.89 -10.39 -18.79
C TYR A 125 0.56 -10.00 -19.13
N VAL A 126 1.34 -9.66 -18.09
CA VAL A 126 2.81 -9.54 -18.11
C VAL A 126 3.39 -10.56 -17.15
N GLU A 127 4.31 -11.40 -17.64
CA GLU A 127 5.01 -12.45 -16.88
C GLU A 127 6.49 -12.11 -16.71
N LEU A 128 7.03 -12.20 -15.49
CA LEU A 128 8.47 -12.09 -15.24
C LEU A 128 9.16 -13.39 -15.60
N ASN A 129 10.10 -13.24 -16.52
CA ASN A 129 10.99 -14.29 -16.99
C ASN A 129 12.18 -14.51 -16.02
N ASP A 130 12.51 -13.50 -15.23
CA ASP A 130 13.56 -13.54 -14.21
C ASP A 130 13.46 -14.75 -13.25
N PRO A 131 14.47 -15.64 -13.19
CA PRO A 131 14.49 -16.78 -12.27
C PRO A 131 14.35 -16.39 -10.78
N ARG A 132 14.67 -15.15 -10.40
CA ARG A 132 14.50 -14.63 -9.03
C ARG A 132 13.03 -14.48 -8.64
N TYR A 133 12.10 -14.38 -9.60
CA TYR A 133 10.69 -14.02 -9.36
C TYR A 133 9.72 -14.99 -10.06
N ARG A 134 9.53 -16.17 -9.47
CA ARG A 134 8.59 -17.23 -9.91
C ARG A 134 7.27 -17.19 -9.12
N ASN A 135 6.24 -17.90 -9.59
CA ASN A 135 4.97 -18.04 -8.86
C ASN A 135 5.20 -18.86 -7.55
N LEU A 136 4.47 -18.54 -6.47
CA LEU A 136 4.62 -19.25 -5.18
C LEU A 136 3.89 -20.60 -5.13
N LYS A 137 2.81 -20.77 -5.91
CA LYS A 137 2.04 -22.02 -6.00
C LYS A 137 2.73 -23.03 -6.90
N ASP A 138 3.25 -22.57 -8.04
CA ASP A 138 4.12 -23.31 -8.94
C ASP A 138 5.42 -22.52 -9.15
N ARG A 139 6.52 -23.01 -8.57
CA ARG A 139 7.83 -22.34 -8.67
C ARG A 139 8.53 -22.55 -10.01
N GLN A 140 7.99 -23.36 -10.93
CA GLN A 140 8.49 -23.49 -12.29
C GLN A 140 7.87 -22.40 -13.18
N ALA A 141 6.58 -22.12 -13.00
CA ALA A 141 5.86 -21.06 -13.71
C ALA A 141 6.45 -19.65 -13.47
N PRO A 142 6.48 -18.78 -14.49
CA PRO A 142 6.84 -17.37 -14.33
C PRO A 142 5.83 -16.65 -13.43
N LEU A 143 6.22 -15.51 -12.87
CA LEU A 143 5.30 -14.69 -12.06
C LEU A 143 4.55 -13.68 -12.93
N LYS A 144 3.23 -13.78 -12.98
CA LYS A 144 2.37 -12.71 -13.51
C LYS A 144 2.42 -11.48 -12.60
N VAL A 145 2.75 -10.31 -13.14
CA VAL A 145 2.75 -9.00 -12.43
C VAL A 145 1.56 -8.14 -12.81
N VAL A 146 0.94 -8.43 -13.95
CA VAL A 146 -0.20 -7.74 -14.54
C VAL A 146 -1.09 -8.82 -15.17
N GLY A 147 -2.41 -8.62 -15.13
CA GLY A 147 -3.40 -9.54 -15.70
C GLY A 147 -4.13 -10.38 -14.65
N SER A 148 -5.45 -10.54 -14.83
CA SER A 148 -6.38 -10.88 -13.73
C SER A 148 -6.63 -12.38 -13.48
N SER A 149 -5.77 -13.31 -13.94
CA SER A 149 -5.99 -14.74 -13.71
C SER A 149 -4.74 -15.60 -13.51
N ASP A 150 -4.80 -16.44 -12.47
CA ASP A 150 -3.87 -17.53 -12.20
C ASP A 150 -3.93 -18.60 -13.31
N GLN A 151 -2.82 -19.27 -13.59
CA GLN A 151 -2.62 -20.00 -14.85
C GLN A 151 -3.44 -21.31 -15.01
N ALA A 152 -4.18 -21.71 -13.97
CA ALA A 152 -4.78 -23.05 -13.83
C ALA A 152 -6.17 -23.24 -14.48
N ASP A 153 -7.01 -22.21 -14.57
CA ASP A 153 -8.44 -22.33 -14.97
C ASP A 153 -8.76 -21.73 -16.36
N ARG A 154 -7.74 -21.39 -17.15
CA ARG A 154 -7.82 -20.56 -18.39
C ARG A 154 -9.02 -20.90 -19.28
N ASP A 155 -9.16 -22.14 -19.72
CA ASP A 155 -10.14 -22.52 -20.76
C ASP A 155 -11.60 -22.57 -20.24
N LYS A 156 -11.76 -22.62 -18.92
CA LYS A 156 -13.06 -22.58 -18.24
C LYS A 156 -13.43 -21.13 -17.90
N LEU A 157 -12.56 -20.43 -17.17
CA LEU A 157 -12.77 -19.03 -16.82
C LEU A 157 -12.88 -18.15 -18.07
N ARG A 158 -12.09 -18.37 -19.14
CA ARG A 158 -12.22 -17.59 -20.38
C ARG A 158 -13.57 -17.83 -21.06
N LYS A 159 -14.22 -18.99 -20.92
CA LYS A 159 -15.60 -19.22 -21.44
C LYS A 159 -16.66 -18.57 -20.57
N GLU A 160 -16.54 -18.68 -19.25
CA GLU A 160 -17.46 -18.07 -18.29
C GLU A 160 -17.37 -16.53 -18.35
N GLN A 161 -16.16 -15.98 -18.43
CA GLN A 161 -15.87 -14.57 -18.67
C GLN A 161 -16.37 -14.10 -20.05
N LEU A 162 -16.16 -14.84 -21.15
CA LEU A 162 -16.68 -14.44 -22.46
C LEU A 162 -18.22 -14.39 -22.50
N GLN A 163 -18.90 -15.30 -21.79
CA GLN A 163 -20.36 -15.25 -21.64
C GLN A 163 -20.82 -14.05 -20.79
N GLN A 164 -20.07 -13.73 -19.73
CA GLN A 164 -20.29 -12.52 -18.93
C GLN A 164 -20.08 -11.26 -19.77
N ASP A 165 -18.95 -11.15 -20.49
CA ASP A 165 -18.60 -10.00 -21.33
C ASP A 165 -19.64 -9.75 -22.43
N GLN A 166 -20.15 -10.82 -23.06
CA GLN A 166 -21.26 -10.73 -24.03
C GLN A 166 -22.55 -10.15 -23.40
N LEU A 167 -22.91 -10.58 -22.19
CA LEU A 167 -24.06 -10.01 -21.46
C LEU A 167 -23.81 -8.53 -21.09
N VAL A 168 -22.60 -8.19 -20.64
CA VAL A 168 -22.23 -6.80 -20.31
C VAL A 168 -22.29 -5.91 -21.55
N LEU A 169 -21.76 -6.35 -22.70
CA LEU A 169 -21.85 -5.63 -23.97
C LEU A 169 -23.31 -5.45 -24.41
N LYS A 170 -24.15 -6.48 -24.28
CA LYS A 170 -25.59 -6.40 -24.56
C LYS A 170 -26.27 -5.34 -23.70
N VAL A 171 -26.04 -5.35 -22.39
CA VAL A 171 -26.61 -4.35 -21.45
C VAL A 171 -26.04 -2.95 -21.69
N GLN A 172 -24.75 -2.80 -22.00
CA GLN A 172 -24.18 -1.51 -22.39
C GLN A 172 -24.80 -0.96 -23.68
N SER A 173 -25.05 -1.80 -24.70
CA SER A 173 -25.77 -1.36 -25.91
C SER A 173 -27.20 -0.93 -25.58
N ILE A 174 -27.92 -1.68 -24.74
CA ILE A 174 -29.27 -1.31 -24.28
C ILE A 174 -29.24 0.06 -23.58
N PHE A 175 -28.28 0.31 -22.69
CA PHE A 175 -28.12 1.61 -22.02
C PHE A 175 -27.74 2.73 -22.98
N ARG A 176 -26.77 2.52 -23.89
CA ARG A 176 -26.38 3.51 -24.92
C ARG A 176 -27.59 3.89 -25.79
N LYS A 177 -28.33 2.89 -26.29
CA LYS A 177 -29.46 3.05 -27.21
C LYS A 177 -30.72 3.66 -26.58
N ASN A 178 -31.02 3.33 -25.32
CA ASN A 178 -32.30 3.69 -24.69
C ASN A 178 -32.19 4.69 -23.52
N CYS A 179 -31.03 4.83 -22.89
CA CYS A 179 -30.89 5.55 -21.62
C CYS A 179 -29.92 6.74 -21.69
N TYR A 180 -28.78 6.61 -22.37
CA TYR A 180 -27.71 7.63 -22.38
C TYR A 180 -28.23 9.01 -22.83
N LYS A 181 -29.15 9.06 -23.80
CA LYS A 181 -29.78 10.32 -24.27
C LYS A 181 -30.42 11.18 -23.17
N CYS A 182 -30.79 10.59 -22.02
CA CYS A 182 -31.35 11.29 -20.86
C CYS A 182 -30.52 11.13 -19.57
N HIS A 183 -29.55 10.20 -19.55
CA HIS A 183 -28.78 9.79 -18.36
C HIS A 183 -27.26 9.80 -18.56
N ALA A 184 -26.77 10.38 -19.66
CA ALA A 184 -25.40 10.85 -19.83
C ALA A 184 -25.38 12.40 -19.81
N LYS A 185 -24.20 13.02 -19.93
CA LYS A 185 -24.07 14.50 -19.90
C LYS A 185 -24.72 15.18 -21.13
N PRO A 186 -25.20 16.44 -21.01
CA PRO A 186 -25.24 17.27 -19.80
C PRO A 186 -26.64 17.31 -19.15
N GLY A 187 -26.69 17.11 -17.82
CA GLY A 187 -27.86 17.46 -16.98
C GLY A 187 -29.02 16.44 -16.94
N PRO A 188 -28.80 15.20 -16.46
CA PRO A 188 -29.90 14.27 -16.19
C PRO A 188 -30.81 14.76 -15.05
N ALA A 189 -32.12 14.52 -15.16
CA ALA A 189 -33.07 14.86 -14.11
C ALA A 189 -32.74 14.10 -12.81
N GLY A 190 -32.57 14.83 -11.70
CA GLY A 190 -32.16 14.27 -10.40
C GLY A 190 -30.70 13.83 -10.31
N GLY A 191 -29.83 14.18 -11.28
CA GLY A 191 -28.39 13.90 -11.21
C GLY A 191 -27.96 12.46 -11.52
N PHE A 192 -28.88 11.51 -11.66
CA PHE A 192 -28.56 10.10 -11.97
C PHE A 192 -27.85 9.94 -13.32
N ARG A 193 -26.62 9.41 -13.27
CA ARG A 193 -25.80 9.04 -14.43
C ARG A 193 -25.76 7.53 -14.65
N ILE A 194 -26.06 7.07 -15.86
CA ILE A 194 -26.00 5.64 -16.26
C ILE A 194 -24.74 5.31 -17.07
N ASP A 195 -24.00 6.33 -17.51
CA ASP A 195 -22.79 6.28 -18.33
C ASP A 195 -21.50 6.04 -17.52
N SER A 196 -21.61 5.69 -16.23
CA SER A 196 -20.47 5.42 -15.35
C SER A 196 -20.85 4.49 -14.20
N ARG A 197 -19.91 3.65 -13.75
CA ARG A 197 -20.13 2.71 -12.63
C ARG A 197 -20.50 3.45 -11.33
N ASN A 198 -19.85 4.58 -11.05
CA ASN A 198 -20.14 5.36 -9.84
C ASN A 198 -21.54 5.99 -9.91
N GLY A 199 -22.02 6.42 -11.08
CA GLY A 199 -23.40 6.89 -11.26
C GLY A 199 -24.44 5.77 -11.07
N LEU A 200 -24.14 4.56 -11.54
CA LEU A 200 -24.97 3.36 -11.37
C LEU A 200 -25.08 2.89 -9.90
N LEU A 201 -24.03 3.08 -9.10
CA LEU A 201 -23.93 2.55 -7.73
C LEU A 201 -24.18 3.60 -6.63
N ALA A 202 -23.57 4.78 -6.72
CA ALA A 202 -23.74 5.85 -5.72
C ALA A 202 -25.07 6.60 -5.91
N GLY A 203 -25.49 6.79 -7.17
CA GLY A 203 -26.85 7.21 -7.50
C GLY A 203 -27.14 8.70 -7.48
N SER A 204 -28.40 9.01 -7.18
CA SER A 204 -29.02 10.33 -7.13
C SER A 204 -29.62 10.60 -5.75
N ASP A 205 -30.27 11.75 -5.56
CA ASP A 205 -31.03 12.12 -4.34
C ASP A 205 -32.09 11.07 -3.92
N THR A 206 -32.43 10.16 -4.81
CA THR A 206 -33.37 9.04 -4.64
C THR A 206 -32.73 7.72 -4.20
N GLY A 207 -31.41 7.64 -4.04
CA GLY A 207 -30.67 6.42 -3.69
C GLY A 207 -30.12 5.62 -4.88
N ALA A 208 -29.56 4.44 -4.58
CA ALA A 208 -28.79 3.62 -5.52
C ALA A 208 -29.62 3.02 -6.68
N PRO A 209 -29.31 3.35 -7.95
CA PRO A 209 -30.02 2.84 -9.13
C PRO A 209 -29.88 1.33 -9.33
N VAL A 210 -28.67 0.80 -9.09
CA VAL A 210 -28.34 -0.63 -9.14
C VAL A 210 -27.86 -1.08 -7.77
N VAL A 211 -28.43 -2.18 -7.28
CA VAL A 211 -27.98 -2.93 -6.11
C VAL A 211 -27.38 -4.25 -6.61
N PRO A 212 -26.04 -4.37 -6.71
CA PRO A 212 -25.38 -5.57 -7.23
C PRO A 212 -25.77 -6.85 -6.48
N GLY A 213 -26.32 -7.82 -7.21
CA GLY A 213 -26.85 -9.09 -6.69
C GLY A 213 -28.34 -9.06 -6.34
N ASP A 214 -29.00 -7.90 -6.36
CA ASP A 214 -30.42 -7.75 -6.02
C ASP A 214 -31.19 -6.90 -7.06
N PRO A 215 -31.77 -7.54 -8.08
CA PRO A 215 -32.64 -6.85 -9.05
C PRO A 215 -33.95 -6.33 -8.46
N SER A 216 -34.39 -6.80 -7.29
CA SER A 216 -35.67 -6.41 -6.69
C SER A 216 -35.57 -5.07 -5.95
N HIS A 217 -34.46 -4.83 -5.25
CA HIS A 217 -34.15 -3.55 -4.61
C HIS A 217 -33.45 -2.55 -5.55
N SER A 218 -33.06 -2.96 -6.77
CA SER A 218 -32.49 -2.07 -7.80
C SER A 218 -33.56 -1.16 -8.41
N LEU A 219 -33.49 0.15 -8.11
CA LEU A 219 -34.45 1.15 -8.59
C LEU A 219 -34.59 1.19 -10.12
N ILE A 220 -33.51 0.93 -10.86
CA ILE A 220 -33.54 0.88 -12.33
C ILE A 220 -34.49 -0.20 -12.86
N VAL A 221 -34.57 -1.36 -12.19
CA VAL A 221 -35.43 -2.48 -12.60
C VAL A 221 -36.89 -2.10 -12.42
N GLN A 222 -37.25 -1.55 -11.25
CA GLN A 222 -38.59 -1.06 -10.95
C GLN A 222 -39.01 0.05 -11.94
N ALA A 223 -38.06 0.91 -12.35
CA ALA A 223 -38.29 1.99 -13.29
C ALA A 223 -38.53 1.49 -14.73
N ILE A 224 -37.70 0.59 -15.28
CA ILE A 224 -37.85 0.09 -16.66
C ILE A 224 -39.02 -0.89 -16.82
N ARG A 225 -39.37 -1.63 -15.76
CA ARG A 225 -40.62 -2.42 -15.71
C ARG A 225 -41.85 -1.52 -15.51
N GLN A 226 -41.65 -0.29 -15.06
CA GLN A 226 -42.68 0.71 -14.74
C GLN A 226 -43.59 0.31 -13.56
N GLU A 227 -43.02 -0.48 -12.64
CA GLU A 227 -43.63 -0.94 -11.39
C GLU A 227 -43.63 0.18 -10.33
N ASN A 228 -42.61 1.05 -10.32
CA ASN A 228 -42.55 2.19 -9.41
C ASN A 228 -43.52 3.31 -9.83
N GLU A 229 -44.35 3.83 -8.93
CA GLU A 229 -45.35 4.86 -9.27
C GLU A 229 -44.75 6.25 -9.52
N ASN A 230 -43.66 6.59 -8.84
CA ASN A 230 -43.06 7.93 -8.85
C ASN A 230 -42.09 8.15 -10.01
N PHE A 231 -41.41 7.10 -10.49
CA PHE A 231 -40.45 7.19 -11.59
C PHE A 231 -40.54 5.97 -12.54
N LYS A 232 -41.05 6.21 -13.75
CA LYS A 232 -41.25 5.19 -14.81
C LYS A 232 -40.36 5.53 -16.00
N MET A 233 -39.64 4.53 -16.51
CA MET A 233 -38.66 4.71 -17.58
C MET A 233 -39.01 3.86 -18.82
N PRO A 234 -38.79 4.37 -20.05
CA PRO A 234 -38.73 5.81 -20.35
C PRO A 234 -40.07 6.49 -19.99
N PRO A 235 -40.07 7.75 -19.52
CA PRO A 235 -41.29 8.41 -19.03
C PRO A 235 -42.25 8.78 -20.17
N LYS A 236 -41.72 8.92 -21.39
CA LYS A 236 -42.46 9.04 -22.65
C LYS A 236 -41.66 8.29 -23.73
N GLY A 237 -42.33 7.48 -24.54
CA GLY A 237 -41.71 6.70 -25.62
C GLY A 237 -42.11 5.23 -25.62
N LYS A 238 -41.45 4.42 -26.44
CA LYS A 238 -41.62 2.96 -26.48
C LYS A 238 -40.94 2.34 -25.25
N LYS A 239 -41.61 1.39 -24.58
CA LYS A 239 -40.97 0.59 -23.52
C LYS A 239 -39.82 -0.24 -24.08
N LEU A 240 -38.82 -0.55 -23.25
CA LEU A 240 -37.84 -1.60 -23.53
C LEU A 240 -38.57 -2.94 -23.78
N SER A 241 -37.96 -3.84 -24.55
CA SER A 241 -38.52 -5.17 -24.76
C SER A 241 -38.39 -6.03 -23.49
N ALA A 242 -39.17 -7.10 -23.42
CA ALA A 242 -39.02 -8.08 -22.34
C ALA A 242 -37.65 -8.78 -22.35
N GLU A 243 -36.99 -8.84 -23.52
CA GLU A 243 -35.62 -9.36 -23.63
C GLU A 243 -34.62 -8.37 -23.01
N ASP A 244 -34.64 -7.10 -23.42
CA ASP A 244 -33.76 -6.05 -22.88
C ASP A 244 -33.85 -5.94 -21.35
N ILE A 245 -35.07 -6.02 -20.82
CA ILE A 245 -35.34 -5.98 -19.37
C ILE A 245 -34.79 -7.24 -18.68
N ASN A 246 -34.93 -8.42 -19.30
CA ASN A 246 -34.38 -9.66 -18.76
C ASN A 246 -32.85 -9.67 -18.78
N ASP A 247 -32.20 -9.10 -19.81
CA ASP A 247 -30.74 -8.97 -19.86
C ASP A 247 -30.23 -8.05 -18.74
N ILE A 248 -30.86 -6.87 -18.55
CA ILE A 248 -30.52 -5.95 -17.45
C ILE A 248 -30.72 -6.62 -16.09
N VAL A 249 -31.85 -7.32 -15.89
CA VAL A 249 -32.13 -8.05 -14.64
C VAL A 249 -31.07 -9.13 -14.43
N ARG A 250 -30.77 -9.95 -15.44
CA ARG A 250 -29.79 -11.04 -15.35
C ARG A 250 -28.38 -10.53 -15.09
N TRP A 251 -28.01 -9.39 -15.66
CA TRP A 251 -26.75 -8.70 -15.39
C TRP A 251 -26.67 -8.25 -13.92
N ILE A 252 -27.76 -7.72 -13.34
CA ILE A 252 -27.80 -7.34 -11.91
C ILE A 252 -27.77 -8.58 -11.00
N GLU A 253 -28.45 -9.68 -11.36
CA GLU A 253 -28.41 -10.97 -10.62
C GLU A 253 -26.98 -11.47 -10.43
N ILE A 254 -26.14 -11.39 -11.48
CA ILE A 254 -24.73 -11.82 -11.42
C ILE A 254 -23.78 -10.77 -10.84
N GLY A 255 -24.31 -9.74 -10.16
CA GLY A 255 -23.51 -8.73 -9.45
C GLY A 255 -23.23 -7.46 -10.26
N ALA A 256 -23.98 -7.18 -11.33
CA ALA A 256 -23.78 -6.04 -12.23
C ALA A 256 -22.31 -5.85 -12.68
N PRO A 257 -21.65 -6.91 -13.20
CA PRO A 257 -20.23 -6.88 -13.54
C PRO A 257 -19.96 -5.88 -14.67
N MET A 258 -18.80 -5.24 -14.63
CA MET A 258 -18.26 -4.56 -15.81
C MET A 258 -17.50 -5.57 -16.68
N LEU A 259 -17.10 -5.18 -17.89
CA LEU A 259 -16.05 -5.90 -18.61
C LEU A 259 -14.81 -5.95 -17.71
N THR A 260 -14.18 -7.11 -17.60
CA THR A 260 -12.95 -7.24 -16.81
C THR A 260 -11.87 -6.39 -17.51
N PRO A 261 -11.35 -5.32 -16.88
CA PRO A 261 -10.46 -4.39 -17.56
C PRO A 261 -9.13 -5.09 -17.88
N MET A 262 -8.63 -4.88 -19.09
CA MET A 262 -7.29 -5.31 -19.51
C MET A 262 -6.35 -4.10 -19.54
N THR A 263 -5.07 -4.33 -19.26
CA THR A 263 -4.10 -3.23 -19.12
C THR A 263 -3.86 -2.57 -20.48
N LEU A 264 -3.89 -1.24 -20.53
CA LEU A 264 -3.82 -0.43 -21.75
C LEU A 264 -4.97 -0.65 -22.74
N GLN A 265 -6.16 -1.04 -22.26
CA GLN A 265 -7.43 -0.77 -22.96
C GLN A 265 -7.61 0.74 -23.18
N VAL A 266 -8.25 1.11 -24.29
CA VAL A 266 -8.43 2.51 -24.69
C VAL A 266 -9.85 2.74 -25.18
N THR A 267 -10.46 3.82 -24.71
CA THR A 267 -11.82 4.23 -25.05
C THR A 267 -11.76 5.64 -25.66
N VAL A 268 -12.23 5.81 -26.89
CA VAL A 268 -12.29 7.12 -27.58
C VAL A 268 -13.77 7.50 -27.73
N PRO A 269 -14.31 8.45 -26.94
CA PRO A 269 -15.75 8.72 -26.88
C PRO A 269 -16.38 9.03 -28.25
N GLN A 270 -15.67 9.78 -29.10
CA GLN A 270 -16.06 10.14 -30.48
C GLN A 270 -16.23 8.94 -31.43
N ILE A 271 -15.84 7.74 -30.99
CA ILE A 271 -15.83 6.50 -31.77
C ILE A 271 -16.69 5.41 -31.09
N GLU A 272 -16.76 5.36 -29.75
CA GLU A 272 -17.64 4.42 -29.02
C GLU A 272 -19.13 4.57 -29.38
N ASP A 273 -19.59 5.80 -29.62
CA ASP A 273 -20.97 6.05 -30.07
C ASP A 273 -21.29 5.36 -31.41
N GLN A 274 -20.27 5.11 -32.25
CA GLN A 274 -20.41 4.41 -33.54
C GLN A 274 -20.58 2.90 -33.35
N PHE A 275 -19.91 2.32 -32.35
CA PHE A 275 -20.03 0.90 -31.99
C PHE A 275 -21.33 0.58 -31.21
N ALA A 276 -22.06 1.60 -30.75
CA ALA A 276 -23.25 1.45 -29.92
C ALA A 276 -24.38 0.62 -30.57
N GLU A 277 -24.56 0.72 -31.89
CA GLU A 277 -25.59 -0.02 -32.63
C GLU A 277 -25.22 -1.50 -32.86
N ALA A 278 -23.92 -1.85 -32.83
CA ALA A 278 -23.40 -3.18 -33.14
C ALA A 278 -23.23 -4.10 -31.91
N ILE A 279 -23.47 -3.59 -30.70
CA ILE A 279 -23.20 -4.30 -29.43
C ILE A 279 -21.69 -4.53 -29.20
N GLU A 280 -20.85 -3.62 -29.71
CA GLU A 280 -19.39 -3.70 -29.61
C GLU A 280 -18.81 -2.41 -28.97
N SER A 281 -17.47 -2.30 -28.95
CA SER A 281 -16.67 -1.20 -28.41
C SER A 281 -15.24 -1.32 -28.96
N LEU A 282 -14.40 -0.27 -28.86
CA LEU A 282 -12.98 -0.38 -29.27
C LEU A 282 -12.23 -1.48 -28.52
N ASN A 283 -12.68 -1.84 -27.31
CA ASN A 283 -12.07 -2.81 -26.42
C ASN A 283 -12.60 -4.25 -26.58
N SER A 284 -13.65 -4.47 -27.38
CA SER A 284 -14.20 -5.81 -27.67
C SER A 284 -13.86 -6.31 -29.08
N VAL A 285 -13.63 -5.41 -30.04
CA VAL A 285 -13.26 -5.75 -31.42
C VAL A 285 -11.78 -6.13 -31.53
N ASN A 286 -11.44 -7.01 -32.47
CA ASN A 286 -10.05 -7.30 -32.79
C ASN A 286 -9.42 -6.13 -33.56
N TRP A 287 -8.14 -5.86 -33.31
CA TRP A 287 -7.32 -4.90 -34.07
C TRP A 287 -6.39 -5.63 -35.05
N GLU A 288 -5.99 -4.98 -36.14
CA GLU A 288 -5.04 -5.50 -37.13
C GLU A 288 -3.62 -5.55 -36.55
N LEU A 289 -2.97 -6.72 -36.52
CA LEU A 289 -1.54 -6.82 -36.24
C LEU A 289 -0.74 -6.41 -37.49
N VAL A 290 -0.35 -5.12 -37.56
CA VAL A 290 0.32 -4.54 -38.74
C VAL A 290 1.83 -4.73 -38.74
N GLU A 291 2.44 -4.93 -37.58
CA GLU A 291 3.86 -5.22 -37.43
C GLU A 291 4.10 -6.17 -36.26
N LYS A 292 4.98 -7.15 -36.45
CA LYS A 292 5.62 -7.89 -35.35
C LYS A 292 7.10 -8.07 -35.66
N ALA A 293 7.97 -7.63 -34.76
CA ALA A 293 9.42 -7.73 -34.92
C ALA A 293 9.88 -9.20 -34.82
N LYS A 294 10.84 -9.58 -35.66
CA LYS A 294 11.31 -10.99 -35.79
C LYS A 294 12.08 -11.51 -34.57
N ASP A 295 12.56 -10.61 -33.73
CA ASP A 295 13.24 -10.92 -32.47
C ASP A 295 12.28 -10.91 -31.25
N GLY A 296 10.98 -10.70 -31.49
CA GLY A 296 9.96 -10.62 -30.46
C GLY A 296 9.94 -9.31 -29.68
N SER A 297 10.76 -8.31 -30.02
CA SER A 297 10.85 -7.04 -29.24
C SER A 297 9.61 -6.17 -29.33
N LYS A 298 8.92 -6.14 -30.47
CA LYS A 298 7.90 -5.14 -30.79
C LYS A 298 6.67 -5.73 -31.49
N ALA A 299 5.49 -5.18 -31.20
CA ALA A 299 4.25 -5.38 -31.95
C ALA A 299 3.55 -4.04 -32.20
N VAL A 300 2.85 -3.90 -33.33
CA VAL A 300 2.04 -2.72 -33.65
C VAL A 300 0.66 -3.17 -34.09
N PHE A 301 -0.38 -2.56 -33.51
CA PHE A 301 -1.77 -2.82 -33.81
C PHE A 301 -2.45 -1.59 -34.38
N ARG A 302 -3.36 -1.77 -35.35
CA ARG A 302 -4.17 -0.70 -35.95
C ARG A 302 -5.66 -1.03 -35.91
N ILE A 303 -6.50 -0.01 -35.77
CA ILE A 303 -7.90 -0.10 -36.18
C ILE A 303 -8.36 1.22 -36.81
N THR A 304 -9.27 1.14 -37.78
CA THR A 304 -9.97 2.29 -38.35
C THR A 304 -11.36 2.40 -37.73
N SER A 305 -11.85 3.61 -37.44
CA SER A 305 -13.22 3.80 -36.97
C SER A 305 -14.26 3.25 -37.97
N PRO A 306 -15.43 2.79 -37.52
CA PRO A 306 -16.47 2.24 -38.41
C PRO A 306 -16.92 3.21 -39.52
N ASP A 307 -16.82 4.53 -39.28
CA ASP A 307 -17.11 5.59 -40.26
C ASP A 307 -15.91 6.04 -41.13
N GLY A 308 -14.72 5.47 -40.91
CA GLY A 308 -13.50 5.82 -41.65
C GLY A 308 -12.85 7.16 -41.29
N ARG A 309 -13.36 7.94 -40.32
CA ARG A 309 -12.79 9.26 -39.94
C ARG A 309 -11.49 9.17 -39.14
N PHE A 310 -11.21 8.06 -38.46
CA PHE A 310 -10.04 7.93 -37.58
C PHE A 310 -9.25 6.64 -37.85
N GLU A 311 -7.92 6.74 -37.78
CA GLU A 311 -6.99 5.62 -37.67
C GLU A 311 -6.34 5.65 -36.29
N LEU A 312 -6.52 4.59 -35.51
CA LEU A 312 -5.90 4.41 -34.20
C LEU A 312 -4.73 3.45 -34.35
N THR A 313 -3.63 3.72 -33.68
CA THR A 313 -2.47 2.82 -33.65
C THR A 313 -1.96 2.65 -32.21
N LYS A 314 -1.61 1.43 -31.84
CA LYS A 314 -0.93 1.08 -30.60
C LYS A 314 0.41 0.41 -30.92
N THR A 315 1.51 0.99 -30.47
CA THR A 315 2.85 0.38 -30.53
C THR A 315 3.18 -0.20 -29.16
N TYR A 316 3.77 -1.38 -29.13
CA TYR A 316 4.28 -2.03 -27.93
C TYR A 316 5.71 -2.48 -28.17
N GLN A 317 6.66 -2.11 -27.31
CA GLN A 317 8.05 -2.52 -27.41
C GLN A 317 8.65 -2.86 -26.04
N VAL A 318 9.24 -4.04 -25.91
CA VAL A 318 9.98 -4.47 -24.70
C VAL A 318 11.48 -4.45 -24.95
N ASN A 319 12.23 -3.99 -23.94
CA ASN A 319 13.67 -3.87 -24.02
C ASN A 319 14.39 -5.07 -23.37
N LYS A 320 15.63 -5.33 -23.80
CA LYS A 320 16.51 -6.32 -23.18
C LYS A 320 17.36 -5.68 -22.08
N ALA A 321 17.73 -6.48 -21.09
CA ALA A 321 18.73 -6.09 -20.10
C ALA A 321 20.09 -5.86 -20.79
N LYS A 322 20.80 -4.79 -20.40
CA LYS A 322 22.09 -4.40 -20.98
C LYS A 322 23.28 -5.16 -20.34
N GLY A 323 22.99 -5.93 -19.29
CA GLY A 323 23.92 -6.65 -18.43
C GLY A 323 23.18 -7.17 -17.18
N ASP A 324 23.88 -7.88 -16.30
CA ASP A 324 23.29 -8.55 -15.13
C ASP A 324 23.24 -7.69 -13.85
N LYS A 325 23.67 -6.43 -13.91
CA LYS A 325 23.61 -5.54 -12.75
C LYS A 325 22.23 -4.89 -12.62
N PRO A 326 21.81 -4.47 -11.41
CA PRO A 326 20.52 -3.82 -11.21
C PRO A 326 20.29 -2.59 -12.09
N GLU A 327 21.32 -1.77 -12.34
CA GLU A 327 21.23 -0.58 -13.20
C GLU A 327 21.14 -0.91 -14.71
N ASP A 328 21.64 -2.07 -15.14
CA ASP A 328 21.60 -2.53 -16.53
C ASP A 328 20.26 -3.23 -16.87
N GLU A 329 19.49 -3.61 -15.85
CA GLU A 329 18.19 -4.30 -15.99
C GLU A 329 16.97 -3.37 -16.06
N VAL A 330 17.11 -2.07 -15.76
CA VAL A 330 15.97 -1.13 -15.57
C VAL A 330 14.94 -1.21 -16.70
N GLY A 331 15.38 -0.93 -17.94
CA GLY A 331 14.49 -0.96 -19.11
C GLY A 331 13.91 -2.34 -19.44
N ALA A 332 14.45 -3.44 -18.90
CA ALA A 332 13.91 -4.77 -19.12
C ALA A 332 12.67 -5.09 -18.26
N TYR A 333 12.36 -4.24 -17.28
CA TYR A 333 11.09 -4.21 -16.54
C TYR A 333 10.15 -3.09 -17.03
N VAL A 334 10.48 -2.46 -18.16
CA VAL A 334 9.66 -1.43 -18.82
C VAL A 334 9.16 -1.96 -20.16
N LEU A 335 7.90 -1.70 -20.44
CA LEU A 335 7.26 -1.82 -21.75
C LEU A 335 7.00 -0.40 -22.28
N ASP A 336 7.62 -0.06 -23.40
CA ASP A 336 7.36 1.16 -24.14
C ASP A 336 6.00 1.00 -24.86
N PHE A 337 5.12 2.00 -24.75
CA PHE A 337 3.77 1.99 -25.30
C PHE A 337 3.41 3.34 -25.94
N ASP A 338 3.23 3.35 -27.26
CA ASP A 338 2.73 4.52 -27.97
C ASP A 338 1.24 4.33 -28.28
N PHE A 339 0.42 5.34 -27.96
CA PHE A 339 -0.94 5.43 -28.48
C PHE A 339 -1.08 6.63 -29.41
N SER A 340 -1.61 6.38 -30.62
CA SER A 340 -1.83 7.42 -31.63
C SER A 340 -3.26 7.43 -32.17
N ILE A 341 -3.80 8.64 -32.38
CA ILE A 341 -5.06 8.90 -33.09
C ILE A 341 -4.77 9.81 -34.27
N LYS A 342 -5.13 9.39 -35.47
CA LYS A 342 -4.97 10.15 -36.71
C LYS A 342 -6.31 10.49 -37.33
N ASN A 343 -6.49 11.75 -37.70
CA ASN A 343 -7.68 12.23 -38.39
C ASN A 343 -7.57 11.96 -39.89
N LEU A 344 -8.40 11.06 -40.41
CA LEU A 344 -8.53 10.74 -41.85
C LEU A 344 -9.63 11.55 -42.55
N SER A 345 -10.45 12.30 -41.79
CA SER A 345 -11.52 13.12 -42.34
C SER A 345 -11.00 14.40 -43.02
N LYS A 346 -11.91 15.11 -43.72
CA LYS A 346 -11.62 16.40 -44.38
C LYS A 346 -11.82 17.61 -43.46
N GLU A 347 -12.24 17.40 -42.22
CA GLU A 347 -12.57 18.46 -41.26
C GLU A 347 -11.68 18.35 -40.01
N ALA A 348 -11.59 19.42 -39.21
CA ALA A 348 -10.98 19.31 -37.89
C ALA A 348 -11.85 18.43 -36.96
N GLN A 349 -11.24 17.59 -36.14
CA GLN A 349 -11.95 16.72 -35.20
C GLN A 349 -11.38 16.92 -33.79
N ASN A 350 -12.23 17.29 -32.83
CA ASN A 350 -11.88 17.34 -31.42
C ASN A 350 -11.91 15.93 -30.83
N VAL A 351 -10.79 15.42 -30.33
CA VAL A 351 -10.67 14.07 -29.75
C VAL A 351 -10.12 14.11 -28.33
N ASN A 352 -10.56 13.15 -27.52
CA ASN A 352 -9.88 12.74 -26.29
C ASN A 352 -9.97 11.22 -26.16
N TYR A 353 -9.27 10.64 -25.20
CA TYR A 353 -9.39 9.22 -24.89
C TYR A 353 -9.26 8.96 -23.40
N VAL A 354 -9.73 7.79 -22.98
CA VAL A 354 -9.55 7.24 -21.65
C VAL A 354 -8.68 5.99 -21.76
N LEU A 355 -7.59 5.95 -21.00
CA LEU A 355 -6.61 4.87 -20.96
C LEU A 355 -6.76 4.08 -19.66
N GLN A 356 -6.85 2.75 -19.77
CA GLN A 356 -6.89 1.85 -18.63
C GLN A 356 -5.47 1.55 -18.13
N GLY A 357 -5.20 1.86 -16.86
CA GLY A 357 -3.94 1.55 -16.20
C GLY A 357 -3.77 0.06 -15.87
N PRO A 358 -2.71 -0.29 -15.11
CA PRO A 358 -2.39 -1.68 -14.77
C PRO A 358 -3.45 -2.36 -13.90
N VAL A 359 -3.76 -3.63 -14.21
CA VAL A 359 -4.73 -4.48 -13.49
C VAL A 359 -4.09 -5.77 -12.98
N GLY A 360 -4.66 -6.42 -11.97
CA GLY A 360 -4.28 -7.79 -11.59
C GLY A 360 -2.91 -7.94 -10.92
N VAL A 361 -2.36 -6.89 -10.30
CA VAL A 361 -1.08 -6.96 -9.58
C VAL A 361 -1.15 -8.07 -8.50
N PRO A 362 -0.15 -8.98 -8.41
CA PRO A 362 -0.26 -10.21 -7.63
C PRO A 362 -0.23 -9.96 -6.12
N LEU A 363 -1.11 -10.68 -5.40
CA LEU A 363 -1.07 -10.82 -3.95
C LEU A 363 -0.30 -12.10 -3.58
N GLU A 364 0.71 -11.97 -2.73
CA GLU A 364 1.59 -13.08 -2.33
C GLU A 364 0.86 -14.22 -1.58
N SER A 365 -0.08 -13.87 -0.70
CA SER A 365 -0.92 -14.82 0.03
C SER A 365 -2.08 -14.11 0.71
N VAL A 366 -3.30 -14.63 0.56
CA VAL A 366 -4.50 -14.09 1.23
C VAL A 366 -4.39 -14.15 2.77
N VAL A 367 -3.60 -15.08 3.31
CA VAL A 367 -3.40 -15.27 4.77
C VAL A 367 -2.08 -14.67 5.25
N GLY A 368 -1.06 -14.65 4.39
CA GLY A 368 0.31 -14.22 4.74
C GLY A 368 0.67 -12.78 4.37
N ALA A 369 -0.07 -12.12 3.47
CA ALA A 369 0.24 -10.77 3.02
C ALA A 369 0.22 -9.76 4.18
N ARG A 370 1.14 -8.80 4.11
CA ARG A 370 1.29 -7.71 5.08
C ARG A 370 1.04 -6.33 4.48
N LYS A 371 0.80 -6.27 3.17
CA LYS A 371 0.23 -5.18 2.38
C LYS A 371 -0.57 -5.83 1.25
N PHE A 372 -1.77 -5.30 0.96
CA PHE A 372 -2.59 -5.73 -0.17
C PHE A 372 -2.27 -4.87 -1.41
N ARG A 373 -3.27 -4.42 -2.17
CA ARG A 373 -3.06 -3.47 -3.28
C ARG A 373 -3.37 -2.05 -2.84
N ASP A 374 -2.52 -1.12 -3.22
CA ASP A 374 -2.82 0.31 -3.19
C ASP A 374 -2.62 0.90 -4.60
N VAL A 375 -3.43 1.88 -4.99
CA VAL A 375 -3.09 2.77 -6.09
C VAL A 375 -1.98 3.72 -5.61
N GLN A 376 -0.92 3.84 -6.39
CA GLN A 376 0.20 4.75 -6.16
C GLN A 376 0.24 5.80 -7.26
N PHE A 377 0.45 7.06 -6.90
CA PHE A 377 0.60 8.15 -7.88
C PHE A 377 1.60 9.20 -7.41
N ALA A 378 2.19 9.91 -8.38
CA ALA A 378 2.97 11.12 -8.12
C ALA A 378 2.66 12.20 -9.15
N PHE A 379 2.59 13.45 -8.70
CA PHE A 379 2.24 14.61 -9.52
C PHE A 379 3.18 15.79 -9.24
N LEU A 380 3.41 16.63 -10.25
CA LEU A 380 4.11 17.90 -10.09
C LEU A 380 3.12 18.91 -9.47
N ASP A 381 3.43 19.40 -8.28
CA ASP A 381 2.69 20.50 -7.68
C ASP A 381 2.93 21.80 -8.48
N ARG A 382 1.87 22.58 -8.71
CA ARG A 382 1.92 23.78 -9.57
C ARG A 382 2.50 25.01 -8.84
N GLU A 383 2.44 25.04 -7.51
CA GLU A 383 2.92 26.13 -6.67
C GLU A 383 4.42 25.96 -6.35
N ASP A 384 4.83 24.80 -5.83
CA ASP A 384 6.22 24.57 -5.40
C ASP A 384 7.14 23.95 -6.48
N LYS A 385 6.54 23.38 -7.55
CA LYS A 385 7.22 22.72 -8.68
C LYS A 385 8.08 21.51 -8.28
N THR A 386 7.65 20.79 -7.25
CA THR A 386 8.24 19.51 -6.84
C THR A 386 7.23 18.36 -7.04
N PHE A 387 7.75 17.13 -7.12
CA PHE A 387 6.91 15.94 -7.25
C PHE A 387 6.46 15.47 -5.87
N HIS A 388 5.16 15.46 -5.64
CA HIS A 388 4.52 14.88 -4.45
C HIS A 388 3.93 13.51 -4.80
N SER A 389 4.04 12.56 -3.87
CA SER A 389 3.54 11.19 -4.02
C SER A 389 2.45 10.89 -2.99
N ASP A 390 1.36 10.26 -3.42
CA ASP A 390 0.24 9.88 -2.56
C ASP A 390 -0.34 8.52 -3.00
N SER A 391 -1.21 7.93 -2.18
CA SER A 391 -1.73 6.58 -2.39
C SER A 391 -3.14 6.38 -1.82
N LEU A 392 -3.90 5.46 -2.41
CA LEU A 392 -5.24 5.08 -1.96
C LEU A 392 -5.39 3.56 -1.98
N SER A 393 -5.79 2.95 -0.87
CA SER A 393 -5.82 1.48 -0.72
C SER A 393 -7.00 0.82 -1.43
N ALA A 394 -6.89 -0.50 -1.68
CA ALA A 394 -8.00 -1.30 -2.19
C ALA A 394 -9.25 -1.23 -1.32
N GLN A 395 -9.09 -1.10 0.00
CA GLN A 395 -10.20 -0.94 0.92
C GLN A 395 -10.90 0.40 0.73
N GLU A 396 -10.17 1.52 0.67
CA GLU A 396 -10.77 2.85 0.49
C GLU A 396 -11.50 2.97 -0.87
N ILE A 397 -10.91 2.41 -1.94
CA ILE A 397 -11.53 2.37 -3.28
C ILE A 397 -12.79 1.48 -3.32
N ALA A 398 -12.79 0.34 -2.61
CA ALA A 398 -13.97 -0.50 -2.43
C ALA A 398 -15.03 0.15 -1.50
N GLU A 399 -14.56 0.91 -0.52
CA GLU A 399 -15.29 1.84 0.37
C GLU A 399 -16.11 2.88 -0.42
N GLY A 400 -15.66 3.21 -1.62
CA GLY A 400 -16.21 4.25 -2.51
C GLY A 400 -15.42 5.56 -2.50
N GLU A 401 -14.31 5.64 -1.76
CA GLU A 401 -13.43 6.80 -1.81
C GLU A 401 -12.73 6.88 -3.18
N THR A 402 -12.72 8.08 -3.78
CA THR A 402 -12.02 8.36 -5.03
C THR A 402 -11.39 9.75 -4.96
N SER A 403 -10.19 9.88 -5.51
CA SER A 403 -9.40 11.11 -5.54
C SER A 403 -9.34 11.60 -6.98
N LEU A 404 -10.31 12.46 -7.34
CA LEU A 404 -10.46 13.06 -8.66
C LEU A 404 -9.66 14.37 -8.73
N TRP A 405 -8.60 14.39 -9.54
CA TRP A 405 -7.78 15.57 -9.79
C TRP A 405 -8.04 16.10 -11.19
N ASP A 406 -8.31 17.40 -11.31
CA ASP A 406 -8.46 18.09 -12.60
C ASP A 406 -7.13 18.73 -13.02
N GLN A 407 -6.80 18.58 -14.31
CA GLN A 407 -5.55 18.99 -14.94
C GLN A 407 -4.26 18.56 -14.19
N PRO A 408 -4.12 17.28 -13.78
CA PRO A 408 -2.93 16.80 -13.09
C PRO A 408 -1.70 16.77 -14.01
N ILE A 409 -0.51 17.02 -13.43
CA ILE A 409 0.78 16.91 -14.12
C ILE A 409 1.45 15.64 -13.61
N LEU A 410 1.07 14.51 -14.20
CA LEU A 410 1.26 13.19 -13.60
C LEU A 410 2.63 12.59 -13.95
N LYS A 411 3.48 12.39 -12.93
CA LYS A 411 4.78 11.71 -13.06
C LYS A 411 4.59 10.21 -13.30
N TYR A 412 3.82 9.54 -12.44
CA TYR A 412 3.41 8.16 -12.63
C TYR A 412 2.05 7.90 -11.97
N ILE A 413 1.35 6.86 -12.43
CA ILE A 413 0.20 6.27 -11.73
C ILE A 413 0.15 4.76 -11.94
N GLY A 414 -0.21 4.01 -10.92
CA GLY A 414 -0.27 2.57 -11.00
C GLY A 414 -0.83 1.89 -9.76
N VAL A 415 -0.55 0.60 -9.66
CA VAL A 415 -0.95 -0.26 -8.54
C VAL A 415 0.28 -0.97 -8.00
N ASP A 416 0.43 -1.00 -6.68
CA ASP A 416 1.50 -1.73 -6.03
C ASP A 416 0.97 -2.74 -5.01
N ALA A 417 1.77 -3.79 -4.78
CA ALA A 417 1.55 -4.79 -3.75
C ALA A 417 2.79 -4.90 -2.85
N GLN A 418 2.84 -5.93 -2.00
CA GLN A 418 3.93 -6.07 -1.02
C GLN A 418 5.35 -6.09 -1.66
N TYR A 419 5.53 -6.73 -2.81
CA TYR A 419 6.85 -6.90 -3.46
C TYR A 419 6.93 -6.47 -4.93
N PHE A 420 5.81 -6.17 -5.58
CA PHE A 420 5.73 -5.85 -7.01
C PHE A 420 4.89 -4.61 -7.23
N ALA A 421 5.16 -3.90 -8.31
CA ALA A 421 4.41 -2.74 -8.75
C ALA A 421 4.25 -2.77 -10.27
N ALA A 422 3.13 -2.24 -10.74
CA ALA A 422 2.94 -1.91 -12.14
C ALA A 422 2.40 -0.47 -12.25
N PHE A 423 3.11 0.40 -12.96
CA PHE A 423 2.72 1.81 -13.11
C PHE A 423 3.04 2.34 -14.51
N LEU A 424 2.20 3.26 -14.96
CA LEU A 424 2.36 4.00 -16.20
C LEU A 424 2.95 5.38 -15.91
N GLN A 425 3.93 5.79 -16.72
CA GLN A 425 4.39 7.18 -16.79
C GLN A 425 4.45 7.66 -18.25
N PRO A 426 4.34 8.98 -18.53
CA PRO A 426 4.75 9.52 -19.83
C PRO A 426 6.24 9.24 -20.07
N ALA A 427 6.61 8.87 -21.31
CA ALA A 427 8.01 8.54 -21.64
C ALA A 427 8.95 9.76 -21.57
N ASN A 428 8.39 10.97 -21.75
CA ASN A 428 9.08 12.25 -21.55
C ASN A 428 8.67 12.85 -20.21
N GLU A 429 9.61 13.43 -19.46
CA GLU A 429 9.32 13.99 -18.13
C GLU A 429 8.23 15.09 -18.20
N PRO A 430 7.16 15.00 -17.38
CA PRO A 430 6.06 15.94 -17.43
C PRO A 430 6.40 17.27 -16.76
N THR A 431 5.84 18.32 -17.34
CA THR A 431 6.00 19.74 -17.01
C THR A 431 4.64 20.43 -17.07
N LEU A 432 4.61 21.73 -16.78
CA LEU A 432 3.41 22.57 -16.93
C LEU A 432 2.90 22.63 -18.38
N ASP A 433 3.77 22.45 -19.38
CA ASP A 433 3.49 22.76 -20.78
C ASP A 433 3.28 21.49 -21.67
N ASN A 434 3.52 20.28 -21.14
CA ASN A 434 3.39 19.01 -21.86
C ASN A 434 2.55 17.94 -21.12
N SER A 435 1.69 18.30 -20.16
CA SER A 435 0.77 17.31 -19.56
C SER A 435 -0.32 16.90 -20.55
N TYR A 436 -0.38 15.61 -20.87
CA TYR A 436 -1.37 15.03 -21.77
C TYR A 436 -2.72 14.72 -21.09
N PHE A 437 -2.85 14.94 -19.78
CA PHE A 437 -3.95 14.43 -18.98
C PHE A 437 -4.86 15.51 -18.40
N ARG A 438 -6.17 15.29 -18.53
CA ARG A 438 -7.23 16.11 -17.92
C ARG A 438 -7.60 15.63 -16.53
N ASN A 439 -7.64 14.33 -16.29
CA ASN A 439 -7.90 13.75 -14.97
C ASN A 439 -7.51 12.28 -14.88
N TYR A 440 -7.55 11.73 -13.67
CA TYR A 440 -7.56 10.30 -13.42
C TYR A 440 -8.68 9.93 -12.42
N THR A 441 -8.99 8.64 -12.33
CA THR A 441 -9.96 8.07 -11.38
C THR A 441 -9.50 6.69 -10.95
N GLN A 442 -9.48 6.42 -9.64
CA GLN A 442 -9.23 5.10 -9.07
C GLN A 442 -10.50 4.27 -9.19
N VAL A 443 -10.38 2.99 -9.57
CA VAL A 443 -11.53 2.13 -9.85
C VAL A 443 -11.32 0.71 -9.34
N ALA A 444 -12.38 0.09 -8.82
CA ALA A 444 -12.41 -1.35 -8.60
C ALA A 444 -12.42 -2.10 -9.94
N SER A 445 -11.40 -2.92 -10.15
CA SER A 445 -11.24 -3.83 -11.28
C SER A 445 -12.12 -5.07 -11.05
N GLY A 446 -13.07 -5.33 -11.96
CA GLY A 446 -14.00 -6.44 -11.81
C GLY A 446 -15.00 -6.28 -10.65
N THR A 447 -15.07 -7.25 -9.75
CA THR A 447 -16.06 -7.33 -8.66
C THR A 447 -15.43 -6.95 -7.31
N ILE A 448 -16.14 -6.13 -6.53
CA ILE A 448 -15.73 -5.73 -5.17
C ILE A 448 -15.97 -6.90 -4.21
N ASP A 449 -14.95 -7.28 -3.43
CA ASP A 449 -15.09 -8.25 -2.34
C ASP A 449 -15.71 -7.54 -1.13
N LYS A 450 -16.98 -7.86 -0.83
CA LYS A 450 -17.72 -7.23 0.29
C LYS A 450 -17.38 -7.83 1.66
N GLU A 451 -16.80 -9.02 1.72
CA GLU A 451 -16.35 -9.63 2.98
C GLU A 451 -14.93 -9.16 3.32
N HIS A 452 -14.13 -8.90 2.29
CA HIS A 452 -12.74 -8.50 2.38
C HIS A 452 -12.38 -7.40 1.37
N PRO A 453 -12.85 -6.15 1.58
CA PRO A 453 -12.60 -5.01 0.69
C PRO A 453 -11.11 -4.83 0.35
N GLU A 454 -10.22 -5.17 1.29
CA GLU A 454 -8.77 -5.06 1.13
C GLU A 454 -8.19 -5.94 0.00
N ARG A 455 -8.94 -6.94 -0.47
CA ARG A 455 -8.50 -7.91 -1.50
C ARG A 455 -8.96 -7.58 -2.90
N THR A 456 -9.87 -6.61 -3.03
CA THR A 456 -10.44 -6.14 -4.30
C THR A 456 -9.32 -5.87 -5.30
N ASP A 457 -9.47 -6.31 -6.55
CA ASP A 457 -8.56 -5.87 -7.60
C ASP A 457 -8.88 -4.42 -7.93
N ILE A 458 -7.86 -3.60 -8.10
CA ILE A 458 -7.98 -2.16 -8.31
C ILE A 458 -7.13 -1.75 -9.49
N SER A 459 -7.50 -0.62 -10.08
CA SER A 459 -6.76 -0.01 -11.17
C SER A 459 -7.10 1.48 -11.25
N VAL A 460 -6.65 2.12 -12.31
CA VAL A 460 -6.83 3.54 -12.59
C VAL A 460 -7.30 3.74 -14.01
N SER A 461 -8.10 4.78 -14.22
CA SER A 461 -8.56 5.23 -15.52
C SER A 461 -8.05 6.65 -15.71
N ILE A 462 -7.38 6.92 -16.83
CA ILE A 462 -6.67 8.20 -17.08
C ILE A 462 -7.27 8.85 -18.32
N THR A 463 -7.81 10.06 -18.19
CA THR A 463 -8.45 10.79 -19.30
C THR A 463 -7.47 11.80 -19.89
N SER A 464 -7.30 11.77 -21.22
CA SER A 464 -6.49 12.78 -21.92
C SER A 464 -7.12 14.18 -21.87
N ASN A 465 -6.30 15.18 -22.15
CA ASN A 465 -6.77 16.47 -22.61
C ASN A 465 -7.47 16.34 -23.98
N ASP A 466 -8.35 17.30 -24.29
CA ASP A 466 -9.02 17.38 -25.58
C ASP A 466 -8.06 18.02 -26.62
N ALA A 467 -8.02 17.48 -27.83
CA ALA A 467 -7.12 17.92 -28.90
C ALA A 467 -7.86 18.11 -30.23
N ASP A 468 -7.69 19.28 -30.86
CA ASP A 468 -8.28 19.61 -32.17
C ASP A 468 -7.34 19.18 -33.30
N LEU A 469 -7.58 18.00 -33.88
CA LEU A 469 -6.76 17.44 -34.95
C LEU A 469 -7.26 17.90 -36.31
N LYS A 470 -6.41 18.56 -37.10
CA LYS A 470 -6.66 18.96 -38.48
C LYS A 470 -6.68 17.73 -39.43
N PRO A 471 -7.22 17.85 -40.65
CA PRO A 471 -7.18 16.79 -41.65
C PRO A 471 -5.77 16.23 -41.87
N GLY A 472 -5.58 14.93 -41.69
CA GLY A 472 -4.29 14.23 -41.80
C GLY A 472 -3.36 14.37 -40.58
N GLU A 473 -3.71 15.19 -39.57
CA GLU A 473 -2.93 15.38 -38.35
C GLU A 473 -3.02 14.12 -37.45
N THR A 474 -1.93 13.84 -36.72
CA THR A 474 -1.82 12.67 -35.83
C THR A 474 -1.43 13.14 -34.43
N LEU A 475 -2.25 12.79 -33.45
CA LEU A 475 -1.90 12.85 -32.04
C LEU A 475 -1.13 11.58 -31.70
N THR A 476 0.00 11.71 -31.02
CA THR A 476 0.78 10.59 -30.47
C THR A 476 1.14 10.91 -29.03
N HIS A 477 0.93 9.96 -28.14
CA HIS A 477 1.38 10.01 -26.75
C HIS A 477 2.19 8.76 -26.43
N GLU A 478 3.39 8.99 -25.90
CA GLU A 478 4.42 7.98 -25.62
C GLU A 478 4.43 7.69 -24.10
N TYR A 479 4.41 6.41 -23.74
CA TYR A 479 4.33 5.94 -22.36
C TYR A 479 5.36 4.85 -22.05
N GLU A 480 5.77 4.79 -20.79
CA GLU A 480 6.47 3.66 -20.21
C GLU A 480 5.57 2.97 -19.17
N LEU A 481 5.29 1.68 -19.38
CA LEU A 481 4.67 0.81 -18.38
C LEU A 481 5.77 0.04 -17.65
N PHE A 482 6.10 0.44 -16.42
CA PHE A 482 6.88 -0.39 -15.51
C PHE A 482 6.01 -1.57 -15.04
N ALA A 483 6.54 -2.79 -15.07
CA ALA A 483 5.89 -3.98 -14.51
C ALA A 483 6.96 -4.89 -13.88
N GLY A 484 7.19 -4.77 -12.58
CA GLY A 484 8.38 -5.38 -11.98
C GLY A 484 8.46 -5.39 -10.45
N PRO A 485 9.59 -5.89 -9.92
CA PRO A 485 9.84 -6.02 -8.49
C PRO A 485 10.22 -4.67 -7.86
N LYS A 486 9.77 -4.44 -6.62
CA LYS A 486 10.05 -3.22 -5.86
C LYS A 486 11.49 -3.23 -5.34
N ARG A 487 12.43 -2.78 -6.19
CA ARG A 487 13.86 -2.54 -5.87
C ARG A 487 14.17 -1.06 -6.03
N LYS A 488 15.08 -0.51 -5.21
CA LYS A 488 15.47 0.91 -5.30
C LYS A 488 16.06 1.22 -6.68
N GLU A 489 16.92 0.35 -7.16
CA GLU A 489 17.71 0.48 -8.40
C GLU A 489 16.82 0.47 -9.66
N LEU A 490 15.61 -0.10 -9.54
CA LEU A 490 14.60 -0.13 -10.60
C LEU A 490 13.58 1.01 -10.52
N LEU A 491 13.40 1.63 -9.34
CA LEU A 491 12.37 2.67 -9.12
C LEU A 491 12.94 4.09 -9.12
N GLU A 492 14.17 4.27 -8.66
CA GLU A 492 14.90 5.55 -8.64
C GLU A 492 15.08 6.19 -10.04
N PRO A 493 15.30 5.45 -11.14
CA PRO A 493 15.31 6.03 -12.49
C PRO A 493 13.98 6.69 -12.92
N HIS A 494 12.87 6.25 -12.34
CA HIS A 494 11.52 6.79 -12.62
C HIS A 494 11.08 7.83 -11.57
N GLY A 495 11.89 8.09 -10.53
CA GLY A 495 11.49 8.89 -9.35
C GLY A 495 10.41 8.24 -8.50
N ALA A 496 10.32 6.91 -8.53
CA ALA A 496 9.24 6.11 -7.96
C ALA A 496 9.60 5.43 -6.62
N GLU A 497 10.67 5.84 -5.93
CA GLU A 497 11.09 5.16 -4.69
C GLU A 497 10.08 5.27 -3.54
N ALA A 498 9.13 6.21 -3.61
CA ALA A 498 8.00 6.33 -2.69
C ALA A 498 7.16 5.04 -2.64
N ILE A 499 6.98 4.36 -3.78
CA ILE A 499 6.24 3.09 -3.91
C ILE A 499 6.78 1.99 -2.96
N MET A 500 8.05 2.06 -2.54
CA MET A 500 8.61 1.08 -1.60
C MET A 500 8.03 1.14 -0.19
N ASP A 501 7.29 2.20 0.19
CA ASP A 501 6.79 2.53 1.54
C ASP A 501 7.57 1.87 2.69
N LEU A 502 8.63 2.55 3.12
CA LEU A 502 9.42 2.14 4.27
C LEU A 502 8.94 2.78 5.59
N GLY A 503 7.81 3.51 5.56
CA GLY A 503 7.19 4.16 6.70
C GLY A 503 8.10 5.06 7.54
N TRP A 504 7.65 5.34 8.77
CA TRP A 504 8.31 6.24 9.73
C TRP A 504 9.80 5.92 10.01
N PHE A 505 10.20 4.65 9.93
CA PHE A 505 11.58 4.21 10.16
C PHE A 505 12.39 4.02 8.87
N GLY A 506 11.90 4.54 7.74
CA GLY A 506 12.45 4.29 6.41
C GLY A 506 13.93 4.66 6.23
N ALA A 507 14.42 5.70 6.89
CA ALA A 507 15.85 6.03 6.89
C ALA A 507 16.73 4.94 7.53
N ILE A 508 16.24 4.29 8.60
CA ILE A 508 16.91 3.14 9.23
C ILE A 508 16.75 1.91 8.33
N ALA A 509 15.57 1.69 7.75
CA ALA A 509 15.32 0.58 6.83
C ALA A 509 16.25 0.60 5.61
N LYS A 510 16.45 1.75 4.96
CA LYS A 510 17.41 1.92 3.84
C LYS A 510 18.84 1.50 4.25
N VAL A 511 19.27 1.82 5.47
CA VAL A 511 20.58 1.39 5.99
C VAL A 511 20.62 -0.12 6.29
N MET A 512 19.54 -0.70 6.83
CA MET A 512 19.45 -2.14 7.11
C MET A 512 19.42 -2.98 5.83
N LEU A 513 18.75 -2.51 4.77
CA LEU A 513 18.76 -3.11 3.43
C LEU A 513 20.19 -3.12 2.86
N TRP A 514 20.82 -1.94 2.76
CA TRP A 514 22.20 -1.83 2.26
C TRP A 514 23.20 -2.72 3.00
N LEU A 515 23.08 -2.85 4.33
CA LEU A 515 23.89 -3.76 5.12
C LEU A 515 23.57 -5.24 4.83
N LEU A 516 22.31 -5.60 4.63
CA LEU A 516 21.90 -6.96 4.30
C LEU A 516 22.45 -7.39 2.94
N ASP A 517 22.32 -6.53 1.92
CA ASP A 517 22.84 -6.78 0.57
C ASP A 517 24.38 -6.81 0.56
N MET A 518 25.04 -5.97 1.37
CA MET A 518 26.49 -6.04 1.60
C MET A 518 26.92 -7.40 2.21
N PHE A 519 26.18 -7.94 3.18
CA PHE A 519 26.47 -9.28 3.72
C PHE A 519 26.15 -10.39 2.71
N TYR A 520 25.09 -10.25 1.91
CA TYR A 520 24.72 -11.19 0.85
C TYR A 520 25.79 -11.25 -0.26
N ALA A 521 26.38 -10.11 -0.62
CA ALA A 521 27.47 -10.04 -1.60
C ALA A 521 28.76 -10.76 -1.14
N VAL A 522 28.95 -10.96 0.17
CA VAL A 522 30.08 -11.74 0.73
C VAL A 522 29.70 -13.22 0.92
N ILE A 523 28.46 -13.51 1.33
CA ILE A 523 27.92 -14.87 1.46
C ILE A 523 26.50 -14.88 0.88
N PRO A 524 26.26 -15.48 -0.30
CA PRO A 524 24.97 -15.40 -1.00
C PRO A 524 23.89 -16.30 -0.38
N ASN A 525 23.53 -16.00 0.86
CA ASN A 525 22.43 -16.59 1.60
C ASN A 525 21.82 -15.57 2.57
N TYR A 526 20.56 -15.16 2.34
CA TYR A 526 19.92 -14.14 3.16
C TYR A 526 19.73 -14.56 4.62
N GLY A 527 19.59 -15.85 4.93
CA GLY A 527 19.54 -16.33 6.32
C GLY A 527 20.84 -16.06 7.07
N VAL A 528 21.98 -16.30 6.43
CA VAL A 528 23.31 -15.95 6.98
C VAL A 528 23.50 -14.43 7.04
N ALA A 529 23.06 -13.68 6.03
CA ALA A 529 23.12 -12.22 6.04
C ALA A 529 22.32 -11.60 7.20
N ILE A 530 21.13 -12.13 7.51
CA ILE A 530 20.33 -11.74 8.70
C ILE A 530 21.08 -12.04 10.00
N ILE A 531 21.73 -13.21 10.11
CA ILE A 531 22.54 -13.56 11.30
C ILE A 531 23.70 -12.56 11.48
N LEU A 532 24.45 -12.26 10.42
CA LEU A 532 25.58 -11.33 10.46
C LEU A 532 25.14 -9.91 10.80
N LEU A 533 24.06 -9.41 10.18
CA LEU A 533 23.46 -8.12 10.48
C LEU A 533 23.01 -8.04 11.95
N THR A 534 22.38 -9.10 12.46
CA THR A 534 21.97 -9.19 13.87
C THR A 534 23.17 -9.10 14.81
N VAL A 535 24.24 -9.86 14.54
CA VAL A 535 25.47 -9.86 15.34
C VAL A 535 26.17 -8.51 15.30
N MET A 536 26.25 -7.86 14.13
CA MET A 536 26.86 -6.54 13.98
C MET A 536 26.09 -5.46 14.78
N VAL A 537 24.76 -5.41 14.65
CA VAL A 537 23.91 -4.48 15.43
C VAL A 537 24.09 -4.73 16.94
N ARG A 538 24.11 -6.00 17.36
CA ARG A 538 24.34 -6.38 18.77
C ARG A 538 25.72 -5.99 19.27
N LEU A 539 26.78 -6.12 18.46
CA LEU A 539 28.14 -5.67 18.78
C LEU A 539 28.19 -4.14 18.98
N CYS A 540 27.55 -3.36 18.10
CA CYS A 540 27.45 -1.92 18.24
C CYS A 540 26.71 -1.50 19.53
N MET A 541 25.72 -2.29 19.97
CA MET A 541 24.95 -2.04 21.19
C MET A 541 25.59 -2.60 22.48
N PHE A 542 26.56 -3.51 22.40
CA PHE A 542 27.27 -4.12 23.54
C PHE A 542 27.74 -3.12 24.62
N PRO A 543 28.39 -1.97 24.33
CA PRO A 543 28.81 -1.02 25.38
C PRO A 543 27.65 -0.37 26.14
N LEU A 544 26.44 -0.38 25.57
CA LEU A 544 25.20 0.09 26.19
C LEU A 544 24.52 -1.05 26.97
N SER A 545 24.37 -2.24 26.36
CA SER A 545 23.87 -3.46 27.02
C SER A 545 24.68 -3.82 28.29
N ARG A 546 26.01 -3.69 28.24
CA ARG A 546 26.89 -3.88 29.41
C ARG A 546 26.58 -2.90 30.55
N LYS A 547 26.25 -1.63 30.25
CA LYS A 547 25.86 -0.65 31.28
C LYS A 547 24.52 -1.02 31.91
N GLN A 548 23.55 -1.43 31.09
CA GLN A 548 22.24 -1.91 31.56
C GLN A 548 22.38 -3.15 32.46
N ALA A 549 23.20 -4.12 32.06
CA ALA A 549 23.44 -5.35 32.80
C ALA A 549 24.13 -5.11 34.16
N LEU A 550 25.06 -4.15 34.24
CA LEU A 550 25.69 -3.72 35.49
C LEU A 550 24.71 -2.95 36.39
N GLY A 551 23.86 -2.09 35.81
CA GLY A 551 22.77 -1.43 36.53
C GLY A 551 21.79 -2.44 37.13
N ALA A 552 21.37 -3.45 36.36
CA ALA A 552 20.48 -4.51 36.82
C ALA A 552 21.09 -5.35 37.95
N ALA A 553 22.40 -5.62 37.93
CA ALA A 553 23.09 -6.27 39.04
C ALA A 553 23.09 -5.39 40.31
N LYS A 554 23.43 -4.11 40.17
CA LYS A 554 23.42 -3.13 41.27
C LYS A 554 22.05 -2.95 41.92
N MET A 555 20.97 -3.04 41.14
CA MET A 555 19.60 -3.06 41.67
C MET A 555 19.32 -4.28 42.56
N GLN A 556 19.96 -5.43 42.28
CA GLN A 556 19.84 -6.63 43.12
C GLN A 556 20.64 -6.51 44.43
N GLU A 557 21.75 -5.75 44.44
CA GLU A 557 22.53 -5.44 45.65
C GLU A 557 21.77 -4.52 46.61
N ILE A 558 21.12 -3.48 46.08
CA ILE A 558 20.38 -2.47 46.88
C ILE A 558 18.99 -2.98 47.31
N LYS A 559 18.47 -4.04 46.67
CA LYS A 559 17.15 -4.62 46.93
C LYS A 559 16.79 -4.83 48.42
N PRO A 560 17.62 -5.43 49.29
CA PRO A 560 17.29 -5.56 50.72
C PRO A 560 17.09 -4.21 51.44
N GLU A 561 17.78 -3.14 51.04
CA GLU A 561 17.53 -1.79 51.58
C GLU A 561 16.19 -1.23 51.09
N ILE A 562 15.79 -1.53 49.85
CA ILE A 562 14.46 -1.17 49.31
C ILE A 562 13.36 -1.92 50.06
N ASP A 563 13.54 -3.23 50.31
CA ASP A 563 12.57 -4.05 51.05
C ASP A 563 12.47 -3.62 52.52
N ALA A 564 13.56 -3.15 53.14
CA ALA A 564 13.55 -2.54 54.46
C ALA A 564 12.80 -1.18 54.47
N LEU A 565 12.99 -0.32 53.46
CA LEU A 565 12.19 0.90 53.30
C LEU A 565 10.70 0.59 53.08
N LYS A 566 10.37 -0.43 52.29
CA LYS A 566 8.99 -0.88 52.05
C LYS A 566 8.30 -1.36 53.33
N LYS A 567 9.04 -1.99 54.25
CA LYS A 567 8.55 -2.35 55.60
C LYS A 567 8.39 -1.14 56.54
N LYS A 568 9.20 -0.09 56.39
CA LYS A 568 9.21 1.08 57.28
C LYS A 568 8.22 2.18 56.87
N TYR A 569 7.90 2.29 55.58
CA TYR A 569 7.07 3.36 55.01
C TYR A 569 5.95 2.84 54.10
N GLY A 570 5.57 1.57 54.20
CA GLY A 570 4.65 0.90 53.25
C GLY A 570 3.30 1.60 53.06
N ASP A 571 2.73 2.15 54.14
CA ASP A 571 1.43 2.84 54.13
C ASP A 571 1.53 4.29 53.62
N ASP A 572 2.73 4.87 53.58
CA ASP A 572 2.98 6.24 53.13
C ASP A 572 3.76 6.24 51.81
N ARG A 573 3.01 6.18 50.70
CA ARG A 573 3.56 6.19 49.34
C ARG A 573 4.48 7.38 49.05
N GLU A 574 4.25 8.54 49.67
CA GLU A 574 5.00 9.76 49.38
C GLU A 574 6.35 9.77 50.11
N LYS A 575 6.38 9.38 51.39
CA LYS A 575 7.62 9.16 52.14
C LYS A 575 8.41 7.98 51.58
N MET A 576 7.74 6.89 51.18
CA MET A 576 8.35 5.73 50.53
C MET A 576 9.05 6.12 49.22
N GLY A 577 8.37 6.86 48.33
CA GLY A 577 8.96 7.33 47.08
C GLY A 577 10.17 8.25 47.29
N ARG A 578 10.08 9.21 48.24
CA ARG A 578 11.19 10.10 48.61
C ARG A 578 12.40 9.33 49.15
N ALA A 579 12.18 8.42 50.11
CA ALA A 579 13.25 7.62 50.71
C ALA A 579 13.89 6.65 49.70
N GLN A 580 13.10 6.06 48.79
CA GLN A 580 13.62 5.21 47.72
C GLN A 580 14.50 5.99 46.72
N MET A 581 14.11 7.22 46.37
CA MET A 581 14.92 8.07 45.48
C MET A 581 16.20 8.58 46.16
N GLU A 582 16.15 8.88 47.46
CA GLU A 582 17.35 9.19 48.25
C GLU A 582 18.31 8.00 48.34
N LEU A 583 17.79 6.78 48.56
CA LEU A 583 18.56 5.54 48.55
C LEU A 583 19.26 5.31 47.20
N PHE A 584 18.56 5.50 46.08
CA PHE A 584 19.17 5.45 44.75
C PHE A 584 20.26 6.53 44.55
N ARG A 585 20.05 7.74 45.07
CA ARG A 585 21.04 8.84 45.01
C ARG A 585 22.29 8.53 45.84
N LYS A 586 22.12 8.06 47.09
CA LYS A 586 23.19 7.61 48.00
C LYS A 586 24.07 6.55 47.33
N HIS A 587 23.45 5.54 46.74
CA HIS A 587 24.15 4.47 46.05
C HIS A 587 24.65 4.83 44.65
N LYS A 588 24.35 6.01 44.11
CA LYS A 588 24.64 6.40 42.71
C LYS A 588 24.10 5.35 41.73
N TYR A 589 22.79 5.08 41.82
CA TYR A 589 22.02 4.24 40.90
C TYR A 589 21.02 5.11 40.13
N ASN A 590 20.83 4.82 38.84
CA ASN A 590 19.86 5.50 37.99
C ASN A 590 18.80 4.49 37.50
N PRO A 591 17.53 4.57 37.96
CA PRO A 591 16.49 3.63 37.55
C PRO A 591 16.22 3.66 36.03
N PHE A 592 16.42 4.80 35.36
CA PHE A 592 16.22 4.94 33.91
C PHE A 592 17.35 4.32 33.07
N SER A 593 18.48 3.93 33.67
CA SER A 593 19.53 3.21 32.95
C SER A 593 19.09 1.82 32.46
N GLY A 594 18.01 1.28 33.05
CA GLY A 594 17.38 0.02 32.61
C GLY A 594 16.57 0.14 31.31
N CYS A 595 15.90 1.27 31.06
CA CYS A 595 15.02 1.44 29.89
C CYS A 595 15.67 2.13 28.69
N LEU A 596 16.78 2.85 28.87
CA LEU A 596 17.48 3.55 27.77
C LEU A 596 17.82 2.64 26.57
N VAL A 597 18.16 1.37 26.83
CA VAL A 597 18.46 0.40 25.76
C VAL A 597 17.23 0.06 24.94
N LEU A 598 16.06 -0.03 25.56
CA LEU A 598 14.79 -0.32 24.87
C LEU A 598 14.43 0.81 23.90
N PHE A 599 14.58 2.07 24.32
CA PHE A 599 14.31 3.23 23.47
C PHE A 599 15.22 3.33 22.24
N ILE A 600 16.47 2.86 22.34
CA ILE A 600 17.39 2.79 21.18
C ILE A 600 17.16 1.52 20.36
N GLN A 601 16.81 0.39 21.01
CA GLN A 601 16.54 -0.88 20.35
C GLN A 601 15.28 -0.84 19.49
N MET A 602 14.24 -0.10 19.89
CA MET A 602 12.96 -0.05 19.17
C MET A 602 13.10 0.51 17.74
N PRO A 603 13.61 1.73 17.49
CA PRO A 603 13.80 2.23 16.12
C PRO A 603 14.67 1.33 15.24
N VAL A 604 15.73 0.75 15.82
CA VAL A 604 16.61 -0.20 15.12
C VAL A 604 15.88 -1.49 14.75
N PHE A 605 15.03 -2.01 15.66
CA PHE A 605 14.19 -3.17 15.39
C PHE A 605 13.12 -2.88 14.34
N PHE A 606 12.43 -1.73 14.41
CA PHE A 606 11.41 -1.39 13.42
C PHE A 606 12.02 -1.13 12.03
N GLY A 607 13.15 -0.42 11.92
CA GLY A 607 13.86 -0.26 10.65
C GLY A 607 14.30 -1.60 10.05
N LEU A 608 14.79 -2.54 10.86
CA LEU A 608 15.11 -3.89 10.41
C LEU A 608 13.84 -4.69 10.02
N TYR A 609 12.77 -4.61 10.81
CA TYR A 609 11.51 -5.28 10.51
C TYR A 609 10.94 -4.81 9.17
N THR A 610 10.90 -3.49 8.93
CA THR A 610 10.55 -2.88 7.64
C THR A 610 11.41 -3.45 6.51
N ALA A 611 12.74 -3.41 6.65
CA ALA A 611 13.66 -3.92 5.62
C ALA A 611 13.40 -5.40 5.27
N LEU A 612 13.13 -6.25 6.27
CA LEU A 612 12.85 -7.68 6.07
C LEU A 612 11.48 -7.96 5.45
N ARG A 613 10.48 -7.06 5.61
CA ARG A 613 9.12 -7.24 5.05
C ARG A 613 8.89 -6.57 3.69
N SER A 614 9.70 -5.58 3.32
CA SER A 614 9.62 -4.89 2.02
C SER A 614 10.60 -5.41 0.98
N SER A 615 11.73 -6.00 1.39
CA SER A 615 12.70 -6.54 0.44
C SER A 615 12.20 -7.81 -0.25
N VAL A 616 11.87 -7.66 -1.53
CA VAL A 616 11.57 -8.74 -2.46
C VAL A 616 12.69 -9.78 -2.56
N ASN A 617 13.94 -9.45 -2.18
CA ASN A 617 15.04 -10.40 -2.22
C ASN A 617 14.96 -11.51 -1.15
N LEU A 618 14.12 -11.36 -0.12
CA LEU A 618 13.82 -12.46 0.83
C LEU A 618 12.73 -13.41 0.32
N ARG A 619 12.00 -13.02 -0.73
CA ARG A 619 10.98 -13.84 -1.36
C ARG A 619 11.63 -15.04 -2.04
N MET A 620 11.19 -16.24 -1.68
CA MET A 620 11.80 -17.51 -2.10
C MET A 620 13.29 -17.68 -1.71
N ALA A 621 13.80 -16.86 -0.77
CA ALA A 621 15.18 -17.01 -0.29
C ALA A 621 15.27 -18.21 0.67
N HIS A 622 16.06 -19.22 0.28
CA HIS A 622 16.19 -20.48 1.03
C HIS A 622 17.22 -20.41 2.17
N PHE A 623 16.90 -21.04 3.30
CA PHE A 623 17.77 -21.23 4.46
C PHE A 623 17.37 -22.47 5.29
N LEU A 624 18.27 -23.43 5.45
CA LEU A 624 18.05 -24.70 6.19
C LEU A 624 16.94 -25.58 5.57
N TRP A 625 15.71 -25.47 6.07
CA TRP A 625 14.51 -26.12 5.54
C TRP A 625 13.46 -25.10 5.05
N ILE A 626 13.76 -23.81 5.22
CA ILE A 626 12.86 -22.69 4.91
C ILE A 626 13.14 -22.30 3.46
N ASP A 627 12.16 -22.41 2.59
CA ASP A 627 12.31 -22.01 1.19
C ASP A 627 11.99 -20.54 0.92
N ASN A 628 11.40 -19.83 1.88
CA ASN A 628 10.95 -18.46 1.68
C ASN A 628 11.04 -17.66 2.99
N LEU A 629 12.16 -16.95 3.21
CA LEU A 629 12.38 -16.12 4.41
C LEU A 629 11.35 -14.99 4.58
N ALA A 630 10.67 -14.58 3.51
CA ALA A 630 9.59 -13.59 3.54
C ALA A 630 8.23 -14.16 4.00
N ALA A 631 8.01 -15.48 3.93
CA ALA A 631 6.79 -16.15 4.37
C ALA A 631 6.94 -16.73 5.79
N PRO A 632 5.84 -17.14 6.45
CA PRO A 632 5.93 -17.97 7.66
C PRO A 632 6.77 -19.24 7.45
N ASP A 633 7.41 -19.71 8.51
CA ASP A 633 8.08 -21.01 8.52
C ASP A 633 7.07 -22.15 8.42
N ALA A 634 7.25 -23.11 7.52
CA ALA A 634 6.33 -24.21 7.27
C ALA A 634 7.10 -25.53 7.08
N LEU A 635 7.37 -26.23 8.18
CA LEU A 635 8.23 -27.43 8.17
C LEU A 635 7.55 -28.64 7.50
N PHE A 636 6.23 -28.77 7.67
CA PHE A 636 5.38 -29.73 6.96
C PHE A 636 3.88 -29.32 7.07
N PRO A 637 3.03 -29.71 6.11
CA PRO A 637 1.57 -29.56 6.22
C PRO A 637 1.00 -30.59 7.22
N LEU A 638 0.01 -30.17 8.00
CA LEU A 638 -0.66 -30.99 9.03
C LEU A 638 -1.83 -31.81 8.46
N GLY A 639 -2.37 -31.44 7.29
CA GLY A 639 -3.55 -32.07 6.70
C GLY A 639 -4.89 -31.66 7.34
N PHE A 640 -4.85 -30.72 8.29
CA PHE A 640 -6.02 -30.09 8.91
C PHE A 640 -5.68 -28.65 9.33
N ASN A 641 -6.69 -27.79 9.42
CA ASN A 641 -6.52 -26.42 9.91
C ASN A 641 -6.39 -26.38 11.44
N LEU A 642 -5.36 -25.71 11.93
CA LEU A 642 -5.21 -25.36 13.35
C LEU A 642 -6.29 -24.35 13.77
N PRO A 643 -6.76 -24.41 15.04
CA PRO A 643 -7.78 -23.50 15.54
C PRO A 643 -7.27 -22.04 15.58
N PHE A 644 -8.21 -21.09 15.60
CA PHE A 644 -7.97 -19.65 15.67
C PHE A 644 -7.12 -19.08 14.50
N SER A 645 -7.31 -19.61 13.29
CA SER A 645 -6.66 -19.12 12.06
C SER A 645 -5.12 -19.18 12.05
N LEU A 646 -4.55 -20.16 12.76
CA LEU A 646 -3.11 -20.42 12.76
C LEU A 646 -2.59 -21.04 11.44
N GLY A 647 -3.47 -21.54 10.58
CA GLY A 647 -3.12 -22.17 9.29
C GLY A 647 -3.11 -23.70 9.36
N ASP A 648 -2.61 -24.34 8.30
CA ASP A 648 -2.60 -25.79 8.08
C ASP A 648 -1.19 -26.42 8.14
N THR A 649 -0.19 -25.66 8.58
CA THR A 649 1.23 -26.01 8.57
C THR A 649 1.82 -26.04 9.99
N PHE A 650 2.92 -26.78 10.15
CA PHE A 650 3.68 -26.83 11.40
C PHE A 650 4.88 -25.88 11.37
N ASN A 651 4.80 -24.80 12.15
CA ASN A 651 5.77 -23.71 12.13
C ASN A 651 6.75 -23.87 13.32
N LEU A 652 7.99 -24.25 13.06
CA LEU A 652 8.99 -24.61 14.08
C LEU A 652 9.78 -23.40 14.60
N LEU A 653 10.18 -22.47 13.73
CA LEU A 653 10.94 -21.27 14.12
C LEU A 653 10.21 -20.38 15.14
N PRO A 654 8.88 -20.14 15.06
CA PRO A 654 8.16 -19.42 16.11
C PRO A 654 8.26 -20.13 17.47
N ILE A 655 8.14 -21.45 17.49
CA ILE A 655 8.24 -22.25 18.72
C ILE A 655 9.64 -22.12 19.32
N ILE A 656 10.70 -22.25 18.52
CA ILE A 656 12.10 -22.06 18.96
C ILE A 656 12.30 -20.62 19.49
N THR A 657 11.77 -19.62 18.80
CA THR A 657 11.84 -18.20 19.20
C THR A 657 11.24 -17.97 20.58
N ILE A 658 10.03 -18.49 20.82
CA ILE A 658 9.32 -18.32 22.10
C ILE A 658 9.99 -19.11 23.22
N VAL A 659 10.49 -20.32 22.95
CA VAL A 659 11.29 -21.09 23.92
C VAL A 659 12.56 -20.33 24.30
N LEU A 660 13.28 -19.74 23.33
CA LEU A 660 14.46 -18.92 23.59
C LEU A 660 14.12 -17.66 24.39
N PHE A 661 13.02 -16.97 24.08
CA PHE A 661 12.57 -15.82 24.86
C PHE A 661 12.21 -16.22 26.30
N ILE A 662 11.52 -17.34 26.53
CA ILE A 662 11.20 -17.85 27.88
C ILE A 662 12.48 -18.20 28.65
N VAL A 663 13.47 -18.82 27.99
CA VAL A 663 14.79 -19.11 28.56
C VAL A 663 15.53 -17.82 28.90
N GLN A 664 15.56 -16.83 28.01
CA GLN A 664 16.16 -15.51 28.28
C GLN A 664 15.50 -14.82 29.45
N GLN A 665 14.17 -14.74 29.49
CA GLN A 665 13.43 -14.14 30.59
C GLN A 665 13.80 -14.83 31.91
N LYS A 666 13.82 -16.17 31.96
CA LYS A 666 14.20 -16.95 33.15
C LYS A 666 15.67 -16.77 33.57
N LEU A 667 16.57 -16.43 32.64
CA LEU A 667 18.00 -16.17 32.91
C LEU A 667 18.29 -14.72 33.31
N PHE A 668 17.48 -13.75 32.86
CA PHE A 668 17.76 -12.32 33.02
C PHE A 668 16.88 -11.66 34.09
N MET A 669 15.66 -12.15 34.31
CA MET A 669 14.77 -11.69 35.37
C MET A 669 15.18 -12.30 36.72
N PRO A 670 15.29 -11.52 37.81
CA PRO A 670 15.51 -12.07 39.15
C PRO A 670 14.30 -12.90 39.61
N PRO A 671 14.49 -13.87 40.52
CA PRO A 671 13.36 -14.59 41.12
C PRO A 671 12.43 -13.63 41.88
N PRO A 672 11.11 -13.86 41.83
CA PRO A 672 10.15 -13.05 42.59
C PRO A 672 10.33 -13.28 44.10
N THR A 673 10.18 -12.21 44.87
CA THR A 673 10.43 -12.15 46.34
C THR A 673 9.20 -11.75 47.14
N ASP A 674 8.19 -11.26 46.45
CA ASP A 674 7.02 -10.57 46.98
C ASP A 674 5.86 -10.80 46.01
N GLU A 675 4.64 -10.80 46.52
CA GLU A 675 3.45 -11.19 45.75
C GLU A 675 3.22 -10.33 44.50
N GLN A 676 3.59 -9.05 44.56
CA GLN A 676 3.54 -8.12 43.43
C GLN A 676 4.52 -8.52 42.32
N SER A 677 5.79 -8.83 42.65
CA SER A 677 6.75 -9.38 41.68
C SER A 677 6.34 -10.76 41.15
N ALA A 678 5.69 -11.59 41.97
CA ALA A 678 5.18 -12.90 41.55
C ALA A 678 4.00 -12.77 40.58
N MET A 679 3.10 -11.80 40.80
CA MET A 679 2.03 -11.45 39.87
C MET A 679 2.59 -10.94 38.54
N GLN A 680 3.61 -10.07 38.56
CA GLN A 680 4.31 -9.63 37.35
C GLN A 680 4.96 -10.79 36.60
N ALA A 681 5.66 -11.70 37.29
CA ALA A 681 6.27 -12.88 36.68
C ALA A 681 5.23 -13.83 36.04
N LYS A 682 4.08 -14.04 36.71
CA LYS A 682 2.93 -14.79 36.16
C LYS A 682 2.37 -14.11 34.91
N MET A 683 2.10 -12.79 34.97
CA MET A 683 1.57 -12.00 33.85
C MET A 683 2.50 -12.09 32.63
N MET A 684 3.80 -11.92 32.82
CA MET A 684 4.79 -12.07 31.75
C MET A 684 4.80 -13.49 31.15
N LYS A 685 4.67 -14.55 31.97
CA LYS A 685 4.56 -15.93 31.45
C LYS A 685 3.34 -16.09 30.53
N TYR A 686 2.18 -15.56 30.89
CA TYR A 686 0.98 -15.61 30.04
C TYR A 686 1.14 -14.77 28.77
N MET A 687 1.71 -13.57 28.87
CA MET A 687 2.01 -12.71 27.73
C MET A 687 2.92 -13.40 26.71
N MET A 688 3.87 -14.21 27.16
CA MET A 688 4.81 -14.94 26.30
C MET A 688 4.16 -16.13 25.58
N ILE A 689 3.17 -16.79 26.21
CA ILE A 689 2.34 -17.82 25.56
C ILE A 689 1.43 -17.17 24.51
N PHE A 690 0.78 -16.06 24.85
CA PHE A 690 -0.04 -15.27 23.92
C PHE A 690 0.79 -14.74 22.73
N MET A 691 2.01 -14.26 22.99
CA MET A 691 2.92 -13.83 21.92
C MET A 691 3.34 -14.99 21.02
N GLY A 692 3.44 -16.22 21.54
CA GLY A 692 3.72 -17.41 20.73
C GLY A 692 2.57 -17.86 19.84
N PHE A 693 1.34 -17.60 20.26
CA PHE A 693 0.18 -17.68 19.39
C PHE A 693 0.25 -16.59 18.28
N MET A 694 0.43 -15.33 18.67
CA MET A 694 0.46 -14.18 17.75
C MET A 694 1.62 -14.22 16.74
N PHE A 695 2.77 -14.79 17.11
CA PHE A 695 3.97 -14.88 16.26
C PHE A 695 4.06 -16.17 15.42
N TYR A 696 3.05 -17.04 15.44
CA TYR A 696 3.07 -18.28 14.64
C TYR A 696 3.19 -18.01 13.13
N ASN A 697 2.47 -16.98 12.64
CA ASN A 697 2.44 -16.57 11.23
C ASN A 697 3.25 -15.28 10.96
N VAL A 698 4.43 -15.19 11.59
CA VAL A 698 5.44 -14.15 11.35
C VAL A 698 6.47 -14.66 10.34
N PRO A 699 6.97 -13.83 9.41
CA PRO A 699 7.99 -14.21 8.44
C PRO A 699 9.22 -14.89 9.06
N ALA A 700 9.66 -15.99 8.45
CA ALA A 700 10.75 -16.83 8.94
C ALA A 700 12.05 -16.05 9.12
N GLY A 701 12.35 -15.07 8.26
CA GLY A 701 13.50 -14.17 8.40
C GLY A 701 13.49 -13.33 9.68
N LEU A 702 12.31 -12.92 10.17
CA LEU A 702 12.19 -12.23 11.46
C LEU A 702 12.40 -13.19 12.65
N CYS A 703 11.97 -14.45 12.52
CA CYS A 703 12.29 -15.49 13.49
C CYS A 703 13.80 -15.81 13.50
N VAL A 704 14.47 -15.87 12.34
CA VAL A 704 15.94 -16.01 12.25
C VAL A 704 16.65 -14.83 12.95
N TYR A 705 16.19 -13.60 12.74
CA TYR A 705 16.65 -12.43 13.51
C TYR A 705 16.46 -12.65 15.02
N PHE A 706 15.24 -12.97 15.48
CA PHE A 706 14.94 -13.12 16.91
C PHE A 706 15.79 -14.21 17.55
N ILE A 707 15.89 -15.39 16.94
CA ILE A 707 16.71 -16.52 17.40
C ILE A 707 18.18 -16.08 17.55
N SER A 708 18.74 -15.44 16.53
CA SER A 708 20.13 -14.95 16.53
C SER A 708 20.37 -13.90 17.61
N SER A 709 19.43 -12.95 17.72
CA SER A 709 19.44 -11.85 18.69
C SER A 709 19.31 -12.38 20.13
N SER A 710 18.58 -13.48 20.33
CA SER A 710 18.42 -14.15 21.61
C SER A 710 19.63 -15.01 22.00
N LEU A 711 20.18 -15.79 21.06
CA LEU A 711 21.40 -16.57 21.27
C LEU A 711 22.58 -15.65 21.61
N TRP A 712 22.72 -14.52 20.90
CA TRP A 712 23.69 -13.48 21.24
C TRP A 712 23.50 -12.97 22.67
N GLY A 713 22.28 -12.56 23.05
CA GLY A 713 22.02 -12.05 24.41
C GLY A 713 22.34 -13.06 25.51
N ILE A 714 22.13 -14.37 25.27
CA ILE A 714 22.52 -15.44 26.21
C ILE A 714 24.04 -15.56 26.31
N ALA A 715 24.76 -15.49 25.19
CA ALA A 715 26.23 -15.50 25.17
C ALA A 715 26.80 -14.27 25.88
N GLU A 716 26.30 -13.07 25.56
CA GLU A 716 26.69 -11.80 26.19
C GLU A 716 26.52 -11.86 27.71
N ARG A 717 25.36 -12.33 28.20
CA ARG A 717 25.10 -12.47 29.65
C ARG A 717 26.02 -13.46 30.35
N LYS A 718 26.53 -14.48 29.64
CA LYS A 718 27.53 -15.44 30.16
C LYS A 718 28.96 -14.87 30.17
N LEU A 719 29.28 -13.97 29.23
CA LEU A 719 30.61 -13.32 29.13
C LEU A 719 30.78 -12.16 30.11
N LEU A 720 29.69 -11.54 30.57
CA LEU A 720 29.73 -10.46 31.56
C LEU A 720 30.11 -10.98 32.97
N PRO A 721 31.00 -10.28 33.71
CA PRO A 721 31.38 -10.67 35.06
C PRO A 721 30.19 -10.78 36.01
N LYS A 722 30.14 -11.89 36.77
CA LYS A 722 29.22 -12.03 37.90
C LYS A 722 29.67 -11.09 39.01
N VAL A 723 28.83 -10.13 39.38
CA VAL A 723 29.11 -9.21 40.50
C VAL A 723 29.16 -10.03 41.80
N GLN A 724 30.27 -9.91 42.54
CA GLN A 724 30.46 -10.61 43.82
C GLN A 724 29.67 -9.90 44.91
N LYS A 725 28.91 -10.66 45.71
CA LYS A 725 28.30 -10.14 46.95
C LYS A 725 29.42 -9.74 47.92
N HIS A 726 29.64 -8.45 48.12
CA HIS A 726 30.34 -7.99 49.32
C HIS A 726 29.42 -8.21 50.53
N SER A 727 29.79 -9.16 51.39
CA SER A 727 29.19 -9.27 52.72
C SER A 727 29.68 -8.11 53.59
N SER A 728 28.80 -7.16 53.89
CA SER A 728 29.03 -6.17 54.94
C SER A 728 29.13 -6.90 56.28
N GLY A 729 30.32 -6.93 56.88
CA GLY A 729 30.53 -7.48 58.22
C GLY A 729 29.73 -6.70 59.27
N GLY A 730 29.42 -7.38 60.39
CA GLY A 730 28.70 -6.76 61.50
C GLY A 730 29.51 -5.64 62.17
N SER A 731 28.79 -4.61 62.62
CA SER A 731 29.32 -3.58 63.51
C SER A 731 28.96 -3.94 64.95
N ASP A 732 29.78 -4.75 65.60
CA ASP A 732 29.76 -4.87 67.05
C ASP A 732 30.49 -3.66 67.63
N ASP A 733 29.72 -2.74 68.23
CA ASP A 733 30.22 -1.49 68.83
C ASP A 733 29.63 -1.36 70.25
N ASP A 734 30.15 -2.19 71.17
CA ASP A 734 29.82 -2.14 72.60
C ASP A 734 30.83 -1.26 73.34
N GLY A 735 30.35 -0.15 73.92
CA GLY A 735 31.20 0.89 74.49
C GLY A 735 30.79 1.29 75.90
N SER A 736 31.59 0.92 76.92
CA SER A 736 31.50 1.52 78.26
C SER A 736 32.72 1.25 79.17
N LYS A 737 33.46 2.34 79.47
CA LYS A 737 34.26 2.61 80.70
C LYS A 737 35.57 1.83 80.95
N GLY A 738 36.61 2.60 81.31
CA GLY A 738 37.88 2.14 81.88
C GLY A 738 38.84 3.31 82.08
N ASP A 739 38.94 3.84 83.30
CA ASP A 739 39.76 5.03 83.65
C ASP A 739 41.17 4.65 84.15
N LYS A 740 42.10 5.62 84.10
CA LYS A 740 43.44 5.69 84.75
C LYS A 740 44.63 4.99 84.09
N GLY A 741 45.55 5.82 83.58
CA GLY A 741 46.71 6.22 84.42
C GLY A 741 48.08 5.59 84.16
N GLY A 742 48.89 6.24 83.30
CA GLY A 742 50.33 6.46 83.48
C GLY A 742 51.33 5.29 83.35
N GLY A 743 52.39 5.48 82.56
CA GLY A 743 53.54 4.56 82.50
C GLY A 743 54.55 4.96 81.42
N SER A 744 55.84 5.04 81.77
CA SER A 744 56.92 5.52 80.88
C SER A 744 57.92 4.40 80.53
N LYS A 745 58.68 4.58 79.44
CA LYS A 745 59.75 3.72 78.87
C LYS A 745 59.26 2.43 78.18
N GLY A 746 60.00 1.86 77.22
CA GLY A 746 61.22 2.34 76.54
C GLY A 746 61.98 1.24 75.78
N ASP A 747 62.77 1.65 74.77
CA ASP A 747 63.78 0.88 73.98
C ASP A 747 63.31 -0.35 73.17
N GLY A 748 64.05 -0.69 72.08
CA GLY A 748 63.74 -1.89 71.26
C GLY A 748 64.14 -1.92 69.78
N SER A 749 65.29 -1.38 69.36
CA SER A 749 65.92 -1.68 68.05
C SER A 749 67.08 -2.69 68.25
N PRO A 750 67.53 -3.48 67.24
CA PRO A 750 67.77 -3.03 65.85
C PRO A 750 67.46 -4.05 64.71
N ALA A 751 67.82 -3.67 63.47
CA ALA A 751 67.96 -4.54 62.29
C ALA A 751 69.39 -5.20 62.27
N PRO A 752 70.03 -5.70 61.16
CA PRO A 752 69.90 -5.35 59.72
C PRO A 752 70.06 -6.50 58.68
N GLY A 753 70.00 -6.13 57.38
CA GLY A 753 70.51 -6.93 56.23
C GLY A 753 69.43 -7.55 55.33
N SER A 754 69.51 -7.52 54.00
CA SER A 754 70.50 -6.89 53.11
C SER A 754 69.90 -6.51 51.73
N SER A 755 70.69 -5.85 50.88
CA SER A 755 70.35 -5.38 49.51
C SER A 755 71.63 -5.57 48.64
N PRO A 756 71.78 -5.10 47.36
CA PRO A 756 70.86 -4.35 46.48
C PRO A 756 70.87 -4.77 44.98
N LYS A 757 70.02 -4.11 44.15
CA LYS A 757 70.18 -3.67 42.73
C LYS A 757 68.79 -3.56 42.06
N ALA A 758 68.50 -2.66 41.11
CA ALA A 758 69.13 -1.39 40.72
C ALA A 758 68.06 -0.50 40.01
N THR A 759 68.34 0.80 39.88
CA THR A 759 67.46 1.85 39.27
C THR A 759 68.02 2.20 37.84
N PRO A 760 67.55 3.21 37.03
CA PRO A 760 66.76 4.40 37.42
C PRO A 760 65.80 5.13 36.42
N LYS A 761 64.91 5.91 37.06
CA LYS A 761 64.48 7.30 36.75
C LYS A 761 63.57 7.68 35.56
N LEU A 762 62.63 8.55 35.93
CA LEU A 762 61.83 9.47 35.11
C LEU A 762 62.70 10.50 34.37
N GLY A 763 62.13 11.08 33.31
CA GLY A 763 62.43 12.44 32.83
C GLY A 763 61.12 13.15 32.43
N ALA A 764 60.95 14.43 32.76
CA ALA A 764 59.73 15.19 32.49
C ALA A 764 60.02 16.56 31.87
N ALA A 765 59.19 16.99 30.91
CA ALA A 765 59.28 18.30 30.26
C ALA A 765 57.89 18.92 30.01
N LYS A 766 57.83 20.22 29.71
CA LYS A 766 56.62 21.08 29.76
C LYS A 766 56.39 21.87 28.46
N LYS A 767 55.14 22.33 28.31
CA LYS A 767 54.62 23.43 27.45
C LYS A 767 54.43 23.18 25.93
N LYS A 768 53.15 23.30 25.53
CA LYS A 768 52.56 24.20 24.49
C LYS A 768 53.56 24.90 23.53
N SER A 769 53.32 25.05 22.22
CA SER A 769 52.07 25.63 21.67
C SER A 769 51.85 25.59 20.13
N ARG A 770 50.61 25.23 19.72
CA ARG A 770 49.82 25.82 18.60
C ARG A 770 50.31 25.52 17.12
N PRO A 771 49.61 25.95 16.03
CA PRO A 771 48.75 25.03 15.26
C PRO A 771 48.92 25.08 13.71
N ARG A 772 47.95 24.49 12.98
CA ARG A 772 47.80 24.36 11.51
C ARG A 772 48.69 23.24 10.93
N ARG A 773 48.32 22.59 9.83
CA ARG A 773 47.20 22.88 8.89
C ARG A 773 45.94 22.08 9.16
#